data_AF-A0A413W5Z9-F1
#
_entry.id   AF-A0A413W5Z9-F1
#
_cell.length_a   1.000
_cell.length_b   1.000
_cell.length_c   1.000
_cell.angle_alpha   90.00
_cell.angle_beta   90.00
_cell.angle_gamma   90.00
#
_symmetry.space_group_name_H-M   'P 1'
#
loop_
_entity.id
_entity.type
_entity.pdbx_description
1 polymer ?
#
loop_
_entity_poly.entity_id
_entity_poly.type
_entity_poly.pdbx_seq_one_letter_code
_entity_poly.pdbx_strand_id
1 'polypeptide(L)'
;MTWPFENDTSAITKKIAKNDIDKNRVKKGFSLTTIVFATALLMMLIMFESGYETTKDRMAEGQPQVVFYDLSQQQIELLYSEENIESIKVTETENGYDASITIVDATKMTQYGFSSAVDNISSKYDIHHVTRNDLFMDSLPNGGLLNQKNMVLMGVAIFIIIVSALVIYNVFYLSVVNQVRQFGQLRTVGMTQQQTKKIIRYERKILCRIGVPIGLLIGGLAGYLLQPDGWDWIAAVFWGIIISLIINFVVKVSLNRPTKIALSISPILSSKYMMERFDCKVTNKEKRKLSSLGLAIISITSHWKSILVSVLSLGLSGLLFVLAATYTASIDPESIVKKDVYQYGQFAIETTGKYSEKVSEIENFKQKIMEFPNISNIKQVVETDISWAGKNSTGKDQLSIITANDFASIQQFSESGDLDYQQLVQSNQIVAVNGVEGISKGDTVEFTFGDGTQKTYTVGGILDGDLYSNTAIYGGWFLMPTELIAENSVSFNVSIRLIVKANDTGLEHTTISLEKLVDMSDGLTLTTMQEAIASKEATIRQVGISIIGVTLFLLLFSIITFASTIITNIATKKREYAMFQSIGMTRKQTEKMALCESCVLAIGSLILTLILGIILGQILIKGLISAGIFYLSYTFPLALFTVYCIVVVLIILMITISAFYSLQKTPLVERLRIVD
;
A
#
# COMPACT_ATOMS: atom_id res chain seq x y z
N MET A 1 -43.98 2.39 37.64
CA MET A 1 -43.57 2.30 39.06
C MET A 1 -42.06 2.26 39.13
N THR A 2 -41.42 3.42 39.32
CA THR A 2 -40.03 3.51 39.74
C THR A 2 -39.98 3.23 41.24
N TRP A 3 -39.20 2.24 41.67
CA TRP A 3 -39.06 1.91 43.08
C TRP A 3 -38.48 3.12 43.86
N PRO A 4 -38.82 3.32 45.14
CA PRO A 4 -38.42 4.51 45.93
C PRO A 4 -36.91 4.64 46.21
N PHE A 5 -36.08 3.78 45.61
CA PHE A 5 -34.62 3.72 45.77
C PHE A 5 -33.84 3.88 44.45
N GLU A 6 -34.51 4.12 43.32
CA GLU A 6 -33.84 4.51 42.06
C GLU A 6 -33.43 5.99 42.11
N ASN A 7 -32.50 6.30 43.02
CA ASN A 7 -31.85 7.60 43.02
C ASN A 7 -31.04 7.75 41.72
N ASP A 8 -31.19 8.87 41.01
CA ASP A 8 -30.37 9.15 39.82
C ASP A 8 -28.90 9.38 40.23
N THR A 9 -28.12 8.31 40.24
CA THR A 9 -26.69 8.36 40.57
C THR A 9 -25.82 8.78 39.39
N SER A 10 -26.39 9.29 38.29
CA SER A 10 -25.63 9.71 37.11
C SER A 10 -24.65 10.84 37.42
N ALA A 11 -25.04 11.82 38.24
CA ALA A 11 -24.18 12.93 38.66
C ALA A 11 -22.97 12.44 39.48
N ILE A 12 -23.22 11.54 40.44
CA ILE A 12 -22.18 10.97 41.31
C ILE A 12 -21.22 10.11 40.48
N THR A 13 -21.74 9.23 39.63
CA THR A 13 -20.90 8.38 38.75
C THR A 13 -20.03 9.21 37.80
N LYS A 14 -20.57 10.31 37.24
CA LYS A 14 -19.80 11.25 36.42
C LYS A 14 -18.71 11.98 37.21
N LYS A 15 -19.00 12.40 38.45
CA LYS A 15 -18.03 13.05 39.33
C LYS A 15 -16.89 12.11 39.72
N ILE A 16 -17.20 10.86 40.07
CA ILE A 16 -16.18 9.84 40.40
C ILE A 16 -15.31 9.55 39.17
N ALA A 17 -15.91 9.37 37.99
CA ALA A 17 -15.15 9.13 36.75
C ALA A 17 -14.18 10.28 36.43
N LYS A 18 -14.62 11.54 36.58
CA LYS A 18 -13.74 12.71 36.35
C LYS A 18 -12.57 12.74 37.36
N ASN A 19 -12.87 12.52 38.64
CA ASN A 19 -11.84 12.48 39.67
C ASN A 19 -10.85 11.32 39.47
N ASP A 20 -11.30 10.15 38.98
CA ASP A 20 -10.37 9.05 38.64
C ASP A 20 -9.42 9.47 37.52
N ILE A 21 -9.93 10.14 36.49
CA ILE A 21 -9.08 10.65 35.41
C ILE A 21 -8.03 11.61 35.94
N ASP A 22 -8.43 12.53 36.82
CA ASP A 22 -7.52 13.52 37.41
C ASP A 22 -6.45 12.90 38.31
N LYS A 23 -6.82 11.89 39.12
CA LYS A 23 -5.86 11.16 39.97
C LYS A 23 -4.92 10.28 39.14
N ASN A 24 -5.44 9.61 38.11
CA ASN A 24 -4.69 8.71 37.24
C ASN A 24 -4.21 9.37 35.94
N ARG A 25 -3.96 10.70 35.95
CA ARG A 25 -3.62 11.51 34.76
C ARG A 25 -2.54 10.91 33.88
N VAL A 26 -1.48 10.36 34.47
CA VAL A 26 -0.39 9.72 33.72
C VAL A 26 -0.90 8.50 32.94
N LYS A 27 -1.61 7.57 33.59
CA LYS A 27 -2.16 6.37 32.94
C LYS A 27 -3.22 6.70 31.89
N LYS A 28 -4.11 7.64 32.21
CA LYS A 28 -5.18 8.06 31.30
C LYS A 28 -4.63 8.89 30.13
N GLY A 29 -3.55 9.65 30.34
CA GLY A 29 -2.79 10.33 29.32
C GLY A 29 -2.24 9.36 28.26
N PHE A 30 -1.71 8.20 28.67
CA PHE A 30 -1.27 7.19 27.70
C PHE A 30 -2.42 6.56 26.92
N SER A 31 -3.54 6.28 27.58
CA SER A 31 -4.75 5.81 26.89
C SER A 31 -5.25 6.84 25.88
N LEU A 32 -5.17 8.13 26.23
CA LEU A 32 -5.50 9.23 25.34
C LEU A 32 -4.56 9.29 24.14
N THR A 33 -3.23 9.24 24.35
CA THR A 33 -2.25 9.28 23.25
C THR A 33 -2.45 8.13 22.27
N THR A 34 -2.74 6.92 22.76
CA THR A 34 -3.01 5.77 21.88
C THR A 34 -4.24 5.99 21.00
N ILE A 35 -5.31 6.56 21.55
CA ILE A 35 -6.51 6.90 20.76
C ILE A 35 -6.18 7.98 19.72
N VAL A 36 -5.44 9.03 20.12
CA VAL A 36 -5.02 10.11 19.21
C VAL A 36 -4.22 9.56 18.03
N PHE A 37 -3.24 8.70 18.27
CA PHE A 37 -2.41 8.17 17.19
C PHE A 37 -3.12 7.12 16.34
N ALA A 38 -4.00 6.30 16.91
CA ALA A 38 -4.83 5.38 16.13
C ALA A 38 -5.83 6.12 15.21
N THR A 39 -6.44 7.20 15.72
CA THR A 39 -7.34 8.06 14.92
C THR A 39 -6.58 8.84 13.87
N ALA A 40 -5.41 9.38 14.21
CA ALA A 40 -4.55 10.08 13.26
C ALA A 40 -4.04 9.17 12.14
N LEU A 41 -3.67 7.92 12.47
CA LEU A 41 -3.23 6.94 11.48
C LEU A 41 -4.33 6.62 10.46
N LEU A 42 -5.54 6.30 10.95
CA LEU A 42 -6.67 6.02 10.07
C LEU A 42 -7.05 7.22 9.20
N MET A 43 -7.09 8.42 9.80
CA MET A 43 -7.43 9.64 9.08
C MET A 43 -6.39 9.99 8.02
N MET A 44 -5.10 9.90 8.36
CA MET A 44 -4.03 10.18 7.42
C MET A 44 -4.06 9.23 6.23
N LEU A 45 -4.24 7.93 6.44
CA LEU A 45 -4.25 6.96 5.35
C LEU A 45 -5.47 7.11 4.44
N ILE A 46 -6.65 7.37 5.02
CA ILE A 46 -7.87 7.61 4.24
C ILE A 46 -7.75 8.92 3.44
N MET A 47 -7.17 9.97 4.02
CA MET A 47 -6.92 11.23 3.30
C MET A 47 -5.82 11.10 2.25
N PHE A 48 -4.83 10.25 2.48
CA PHE A 48 -3.82 9.96 1.48
C PHE A 48 -4.45 9.27 0.26
N GLU A 49 -5.27 8.23 0.47
CA GLU A 49 -5.94 7.53 -0.63
C GLU A 49 -6.95 8.43 -1.36
N SER A 50 -7.86 9.05 -0.62
CA SER A 50 -8.88 9.95 -1.18
C SER A 50 -8.25 11.17 -1.86
N GLY A 51 -7.13 11.67 -1.33
CA GLY A 51 -6.39 12.77 -1.93
C GLY A 51 -5.68 12.34 -3.21
N TYR A 52 -5.17 11.12 -3.28
CA TYR A 52 -4.59 10.56 -4.50
C TYR A 52 -5.64 10.48 -5.62
N GLU A 53 -6.83 9.94 -5.33
CA GLU A 53 -7.95 9.91 -6.28
C GLU A 53 -8.36 11.32 -6.73
N THR A 54 -8.56 12.25 -5.77
CA THR A 54 -8.94 13.63 -6.09
C THR A 54 -7.89 14.35 -6.92
N THR A 55 -6.61 14.12 -6.67
CA THR A 55 -5.52 14.71 -7.47
C THR A 55 -5.58 14.19 -8.89
N LYS A 56 -5.82 12.88 -9.05
CA LYS A 56 -5.96 12.24 -10.36
C LYS A 56 -7.13 12.83 -11.14
N ASP A 57 -8.29 12.98 -10.50
CA ASP A 57 -9.47 13.57 -11.13
C ASP A 57 -9.22 15.02 -11.56
N ARG A 58 -8.57 15.83 -10.71
CA ARG A 58 -8.19 17.22 -11.05
C ARG A 58 -7.15 17.30 -12.17
N MET A 59 -6.20 16.38 -12.20
CA MET A 59 -5.22 16.28 -13.29
C MET A 59 -5.92 15.92 -14.61
N ALA A 60 -6.97 15.09 -14.55
CA ALA A 60 -7.77 14.71 -15.70
C ALA A 60 -8.67 15.84 -16.22
N GLU A 61 -9.23 16.69 -15.34
CA GLU A 61 -10.11 17.81 -15.71
C GLU A 61 -9.43 18.91 -16.56
N GLY A 62 -8.10 19.09 -16.41
CA GLY A 62 -7.35 20.13 -17.12
C GLY A 62 -6.76 19.72 -18.47
N GLN A 63 -6.89 18.45 -18.85
CA GLN A 63 -6.31 17.92 -20.08
C GLN A 63 -7.39 17.55 -21.10
N PRO A 64 -7.08 17.62 -22.42
CA PRO A 64 -8.01 17.15 -23.44
C PRO A 64 -8.30 15.67 -23.21
N GLN A 65 -9.58 15.30 -23.17
CA GLN A 65 -10.00 13.92 -22.89
C GLN A 65 -9.68 13.00 -24.09
N VAL A 66 -9.83 13.55 -25.29
CA VAL A 66 -9.54 12.90 -26.57
C VAL A 66 -8.94 13.92 -27.51
N VAL A 67 -8.01 13.49 -28.34
CA VAL A 67 -7.50 14.27 -29.48
C VAL A 67 -7.75 13.48 -30.75
N PHE A 68 -8.45 14.10 -31.69
CA PHE A 68 -8.60 13.63 -33.06
C PHE A 68 -7.60 14.36 -33.94
N TYR A 69 -6.83 13.64 -34.75
CA TYR A 69 -5.79 14.19 -35.60
C TYR A 69 -6.18 14.15 -37.08
N ASP A 70 -5.48 14.95 -37.88
CA ASP A 70 -5.56 14.95 -39.35
C ASP A 70 -6.98 15.18 -39.89
N LEU A 71 -7.75 16.04 -39.22
CA LEU A 71 -9.14 16.35 -39.59
C LEU A 71 -9.20 17.32 -40.77
N SER A 72 -10.15 17.08 -41.66
CA SER A 72 -10.56 18.05 -42.68
C SER A 72 -11.43 19.16 -42.09
N GLN A 73 -11.46 20.32 -42.75
CA GLN A 73 -12.31 21.45 -42.34
C GLN A 73 -13.80 21.07 -42.28
N GLN A 74 -14.25 20.16 -43.14
CA GLN A 74 -15.62 19.66 -43.16
C GLN A 74 -15.93 18.75 -41.94
N GLN A 75 -14.97 17.92 -41.52
CA GLN A 75 -15.11 17.09 -40.32
C GLN A 75 -15.18 17.93 -39.04
N ILE A 76 -14.44 19.04 -38.98
CA ILE A 76 -14.50 19.96 -37.84
C ILE A 76 -15.88 20.61 -37.71
N GLU A 77 -16.47 21.09 -38.81
CA GLU A 77 -17.82 21.66 -38.81
C GLU A 77 -18.88 20.64 -38.35
N LEU A 78 -18.71 19.37 -38.73
CA LEU A 78 -19.59 18.29 -38.29
C LEU A 78 -19.41 17.97 -36.79
N LEU A 79 -18.17 17.98 -36.28
CA LEU A 79 -17.91 17.77 -34.85
C LEU A 79 -18.52 18.90 -34.00
N TYR A 80 -18.51 20.15 -34.47
CA TYR A 80 -19.21 21.25 -33.80
C TYR A 80 -20.73 21.07 -33.73
N SER A 81 -21.31 20.21 -34.58
CA SER A 81 -22.74 19.90 -34.58
C SER A 81 -23.12 18.66 -33.76
N GLU A 82 -22.15 17.96 -33.16
CA GLU A 82 -22.40 16.72 -32.40
C GLU A 82 -22.87 17.03 -30.97
N GLU A 83 -24.06 16.55 -30.60
CA GLU A 83 -24.64 16.78 -29.26
C GLU A 83 -23.85 16.14 -28.10
N ASN A 84 -23.07 15.10 -28.39
CA ASN A 84 -22.28 14.37 -27.38
C ASN A 84 -20.93 15.04 -27.06
N ILE A 85 -20.61 16.17 -27.71
CA ILE A 85 -19.38 16.90 -27.50
C ILE A 85 -19.67 18.17 -26.69
N GLU A 86 -19.02 18.30 -25.54
CA GLU A 86 -19.16 19.45 -24.64
C GLU A 86 -18.28 20.63 -25.09
N SER A 87 -17.04 20.36 -25.50
CA SER A 87 -16.14 21.40 -25.98
C SER A 87 -15.14 20.87 -27.00
N ILE A 88 -14.75 21.73 -27.94
CA ILE A 88 -13.76 21.44 -28.98
C ILE A 88 -12.73 22.57 -29.01
N LYS A 89 -11.46 22.21 -28.96
CA LYS A 89 -10.33 23.12 -29.19
C LYS A 89 -9.52 22.62 -30.38
N VAL A 90 -9.48 23.41 -31.44
CA VAL A 90 -8.82 23.06 -32.71
C VAL A 90 -7.43 23.71 -32.78
N THR A 91 -6.44 22.97 -33.28
CA THR A 91 -5.09 23.43 -33.59
C THR A 91 -4.76 23.11 -35.04
N GLU A 92 -4.19 24.05 -35.77
CA GLU A 92 -3.80 23.87 -37.19
C GLU A 92 -2.43 23.18 -37.27
N THR A 93 -2.30 22.14 -38.10
CA THR A 93 -1.08 21.35 -38.30
C THR A 93 -0.71 21.26 -39.77
N GLU A 94 0.50 20.82 -40.11
CA GLU A 94 0.95 20.71 -41.52
C GLU A 94 0.08 19.76 -42.37
N ASN A 95 -0.62 18.81 -41.73
CA ASN A 95 -1.44 17.79 -42.38
C ASN A 95 -2.95 18.02 -42.27
N GLY A 96 -3.40 19.14 -41.66
CA GLY A 96 -4.82 19.44 -41.48
C GLY A 96 -5.09 20.14 -40.15
N TYR A 97 -6.03 19.60 -39.37
CA TYR A 97 -6.40 20.14 -38.07
C TYR A 97 -6.48 19.04 -37.00
N ASP A 98 -6.02 19.37 -35.80
CA ASP A 98 -6.17 18.53 -34.61
C ASP A 98 -7.27 19.09 -33.72
N ALA A 99 -8.24 18.27 -33.32
CA ALA A 99 -9.31 18.65 -32.42
C ALA A 99 -9.19 17.95 -31.07
N SER A 100 -8.91 18.73 -30.03
CA SER A 100 -9.04 18.33 -28.64
C SER A 100 -10.50 18.41 -28.21
N ILE A 101 -11.06 17.29 -27.76
CA ILE A 101 -12.49 17.13 -27.50
C ILE A 101 -12.74 16.76 -26.04
N THR A 102 -13.79 17.36 -25.49
CA THR A 102 -14.41 17.01 -24.21
C THR A 102 -15.78 16.41 -24.50
N ILE A 103 -16.06 15.22 -24.00
CA ILE A 103 -17.35 14.53 -24.17
C ILE A 103 -18.28 14.90 -23.01
N VAL A 104 -19.55 15.11 -23.34
CA VAL A 104 -20.60 15.42 -22.36
C VAL A 104 -20.71 14.29 -21.33
N ASP A 105 -20.71 14.64 -20.04
CA ASP A 105 -20.83 13.69 -18.92
C ASP A 105 -19.77 12.57 -18.90
N ALA A 106 -18.64 12.75 -19.58
CA ALA A 106 -17.58 11.74 -19.69
C ALA A 106 -17.10 11.23 -18.31
N THR A 107 -17.05 12.10 -17.30
CA THR A 107 -16.65 11.77 -15.91
C THR A 107 -17.60 10.81 -15.20
N LYS A 108 -18.83 10.64 -15.69
CA LYS A 108 -19.83 9.69 -15.15
C LYS A 108 -19.83 8.35 -15.90
N MET A 109 -19.10 8.25 -17.01
CA MET A 109 -19.00 7.04 -17.81
C MET A 109 -17.99 6.06 -17.22
N THR A 110 -18.12 4.77 -17.51
CA THR A 110 -17.04 3.80 -17.28
C THR A 110 -15.96 3.98 -18.36
N GLN A 111 -14.74 3.47 -18.15
CA GLN A 111 -13.71 3.46 -19.20
C GLN A 111 -14.23 2.88 -20.52
N TYR A 112 -15.02 1.80 -20.43
CA TYR A 112 -15.66 1.17 -21.58
C TYR A 112 -16.72 2.07 -22.22
N GLY A 113 -17.60 2.66 -21.40
CA GLY A 113 -18.65 3.56 -21.90
C GLY A 113 -18.08 4.79 -22.60
N PHE A 114 -17.05 5.40 -22.02
CA PHE A 114 -16.33 6.50 -22.64
C PHE A 114 -15.61 6.05 -23.91
N SER A 115 -14.88 4.94 -23.88
CA SER A 115 -14.21 4.41 -25.08
C SER A 115 -15.19 4.17 -26.23
N SER A 116 -16.36 3.58 -25.92
CA SER A 116 -17.43 3.34 -26.88
C SER A 116 -18.04 4.64 -27.41
N ALA A 117 -18.22 5.66 -26.57
CA ALA A 117 -18.69 6.98 -27.02
C ALA A 117 -17.69 7.63 -28.00
N VAL A 118 -16.39 7.55 -27.70
CA VAL A 118 -15.31 8.02 -28.58
C VAL A 118 -15.29 7.22 -29.88
N ASP A 119 -15.33 5.90 -29.81
CA ASP A 119 -15.30 5.01 -30.99
C ASP A 119 -16.53 5.24 -31.89
N ASN A 120 -17.70 5.52 -31.32
CA ASN A 120 -18.92 5.88 -32.08
C ASN A 120 -18.76 7.20 -32.83
N ILE A 121 -18.21 8.24 -32.20
CA ILE A 121 -17.96 9.53 -32.85
C ILE A 121 -16.90 9.36 -33.95
N SER A 122 -15.82 8.63 -33.66
CA SER A 122 -14.75 8.32 -34.61
C SER A 122 -15.29 7.62 -35.85
N SER A 123 -16.12 6.59 -35.66
CA SER A 123 -16.70 5.79 -36.75
C SER A 123 -17.75 6.56 -37.54
N LYS A 124 -18.54 7.42 -36.89
CA LYS A 124 -19.60 8.23 -37.54
C LYS A 124 -19.03 9.26 -38.52
N TYR A 125 -17.84 9.79 -38.23
CA TYR A 125 -17.21 10.86 -39.00
C TYR A 125 -15.95 10.43 -39.76
N ASP A 126 -15.71 9.12 -39.84
CA ASP A 126 -14.58 8.52 -40.56
C ASP A 126 -13.22 9.10 -40.11
N ILE A 127 -13.04 9.19 -38.79
CA ILE A 127 -11.83 9.70 -38.16
C ILE A 127 -10.97 8.49 -37.80
N HIS A 128 -9.78 8.38 -38.38
CA HIS A 128 -8.89 7.23 -38.19
C HIS A 128 -7.85 7.43 -37.08
N HIS A 129 -7.48 8.69 -36.80
CA HIS A 129 -6.42 9.01 -35.84
C HIS A 129 -7.01 9.60 -34.56
N VAL A 130 -7.12 8.77 -33.53
CA VAL A 130 -7.71 9.13 -32.23
C VAL A 130 -6.79 8.72 -31.09
N THR A 131 -6.29 9.69 -30.33
CA THR A 131 -5.60 9.44 -29.07
C THR A 131 -6.52 9.79 -27.91
N ARG A 132 -6.68 8.85 -26.98
CA ARG A 132 -7.37 9.09 -25.72
C ARG A 132 -6.36 9.50 -24.67
N ASN A 133 -6.77 10.36 -23.76
CA ASN A 133 -5.91 10.72 -22.66
C ASN A 133 -5.90 9.60 -21.62
N ASP A 134 -4.76 8.94 -21.44
CA ASP A 134 -4.61 7.83 -20.50
C ASP A 134 -4.86 8.26 -19.05
N LEU A 135 -4.50 9.49 -18.67
CA LEU A 135 -4.78 10.01 -17.32
C LEU A 135 -6.28 10.17 -17.08
N PHE A 136 -7.02 10.65 -18.09
CA PHE A 136 -8.47 10.75 -18.04
C PHE A 136 -9.13 9.37 -18.07
N MET A 137 -8.71 8.49 -18.97
CA MET A 137 -9.15 7.10 -19.03
C MET A 137 -8.98 6.44 -17.66
N ASP A 138 -7.81 6.54 -17.06
CA ASP A 138 -7.51 5.96 -15.77
C ASP A 138 -8.35 6.55 -14.63
N SER A 139 -8.84 7.79 -14.74
CA SER A 139 -9.76 8.39 -13.75
C SER A 139 -11.15 7.75 -13.78
N LEU A 140 -11.55 7.15 -14.90
CA LEU A 140 -12.87 6.53 -15.06
C LEU A 140 -12.94 5.15 -14.38
N PRO A 141 -14.14 4.69 -13.96
CA PRO A 141 -14.31 3.36 -13.38
C PRO A 141 -14.03 2.20 -14.37
N ASN A 142 -13.18 1.24 -13.98
CA ASN A 142 -12.81 0.05 -14.78
C ASN A 142 -13.54 -1.21 -14.33
N GLY A 143 -14.34 -1.82 -15.21
CA GLY A 143 -15.18 -2.98 -14.87
C GLY A 143 -14.44 -4.25 -14.42
N GLY A 144 -13.18 -4.47 -14.82
CA GLY A 144 -12.44 -5.72 -14.56
C GLY A 144 -11.28 -5.61 -13.56
N LEU A 145 -10.38 -4.63 -13.74
CA LEU A 145 -9.13 -4.51 -12.95
C LEU A 145 -9.36 -3.95 -11.52
N LEU A 146 -10.46 -3.20 -11.31
CA LEU A 146 -10.80 -2.63 -10.00
C LEU A 146 -11.03 -3.71 -8.93
N ASN A 147 -11.44 -4.92 -9.30
CA ASN A 147 -11.73 -5.96 -8.31
C ASN A 147 -10.48 -6.42 -7.55
N GLN A 148 -9.31 -6.52 -8.22
CA GLN A 148 -8.08 -6.98 -7.55
C GLN A 148 -7.39 -5.87 -6.78
N LYS A 149 -7.19 -4.69 -7.39
CA LYS A 149 -6.56 -3.54 -6.72
C LYS A 149 -7.34 -3.12 -5.46
N ASN A 150 -8.67 -2.97 -5.57
CA ASN A 150 -9.49 -2.55 -4.43
C ASN A 150 -9.59 -3.63 -3.34
N MET A 151 -9.50 -4.91 -3.70
CA MET A 151 -9.46 -6.01 -2.73
C MET A 151 -8.18 -5.97 -1.89
N VAL A 152 -7.01 -5.70 -2.51
CA VAL A 152 -5.74 -5.55 -1.78
C VAL A 152 -5.80 -4.34 -0.84
N LEU A 153 -6.25 -3.18 -1.33
CA LEU A 153 -6.44 -1.95 -0.54
C LEU A 153 -7.40 -2.16 0.65
N MET A 154 -8.53 -2.82 0.42
CA MET A 154 -9.49 -3.16 1.47
C MET A 154 -8.86 -4.11 2.51
N GLY A 155 -8.07 -5.09 2.07
CA GLY A 155 -7.33 -5.99 2.95
C GLY A 155 -6.36 -5.23 3.87
N VAL A 156 -5.61 -4.28 3.33
CA VAL A 156 -4.70 -3.41 4.08
C VAL A 156 -5.47 -2.53 5.08
N ALA A 157 -6.59 -1.92 4.65
CA ALA A 157 -7.43 -1.09 5.53
C ALA A 157 -8.00 -1.88 6.72
N ILE A 158 -8.53 -3.08 6.46
CA ILE A 158 -9.02 -3.99 7.51
C ILE A 158 -7.90 -4.35 8.48
N PHE A 159 -6.71 -4.66 7.94
CA PHE A 159 -5.54 -4.99 8.75
C PHE A 159 -5.16 -3.84 9.70
N ILE A 160 -5.11 -2.60 9.22
CA ILE A 160 -4.81 -1.42 10.04
C ILE A 160 -5.85 -1.22 11.17
N ILE A 161 -7.13 -1.44 10.88
CA ILE A 161 -8.19 -1.36 11.90
C ILE A 161 -7.97 -2.43 12.98
N ILE A 162 -7.60 -3.65 12.59
CA ILE A 162 -7.30 -4.74 13.52
C ILE A 162 -6.10 -4.38 14.40
N VAL A 163 -5.00 -3.87 13.82
CA VAL A 163 -3.82 -3.43 14.58
C VAL A 163 -4.21 -2.32 15.57
N SER A 164 -4.92 -1.31 15.11
CA SER A 164 -5.38 -0.19 15.95
C SER A 164 -6.27 -0.68 17.10
N ALA A 165 -7.19 -1.60 16.83
CA ALA A 165 -8.06 -2.18 17.84
C ALA A 165 -7.29 -2.98 18.90
N LEU A 166 -6.29 -3.76 18.48
CA LEU A 166 -5.44 -4.54 19.37
C LEU A 166 -4.59 -3.64 20.28
N VAL A 167 -4.02 -2.56 19.74
CA VAL A 167 -3.24 -1.57 20.51
C VAL A 167 -4.12 -0.89 21.55
N ILE A 168 -5.31 -0.41 21.14
CA ILE A 168 -6.31 0.17 22.04
C ILE A 168 -6.70 -0.85 23.13
N TYR A 169 -6.93 -2.10 22.74
CA TYR A 169 -7.24 -3.18 23.69
C TYR A 169 -6.16 -3.38 24.73
N ASN A 170 -4.89 -3.47 24.31
CA ASN A 170 -3.75 -3.66 25.22
C ASN A 170 -3.69 -2.56 26.28
N VAL A 171 -3.80 -1.30 25.86
CA VAL A 171 -3.71 -0.14 26.77
C VAL A 171 -4.88 -0.08 27.74
N PHE A 172 -6.12 -0.27 27.26
CA PHE A 172 -7.30 -0.28 28.13
C PHE A 172 -7.36 -1.50 29.06
N TYR A 173 -6.89 -2.67 28.59
CA TYR A 173 -6.76 -3.87 29.41
C TYR A 173 -5.86 -3.58 30.62
N LEU A 174 -4.66 -3.03 30.38
CA LEU A 174 -3.76 -2.64 31.45
C LEU A 174 -4.35 -1.54 32.34
N SER A 175 -5.05 -0.55 31.80
CA SER A 175 -5.66 0.51 32.61
C SER A 175 -6.76 -0.02 33.54
N VAL A 176 -7.65 -0.88 33.06
CA VAL A 176 -8.84 -1.31 33.82
C VAL A 176 -8.53 -2.43 34.81
N VAL A 177 -7.73 -3.42 34.42
CA VAL A 177 -7.44 -4.57 35.29
C VAL A 177 -6.61 -4.15 36.52
N ASN A 178 -5.97 -2.98 36.49
CA ASN A 178 -5.27 -2.42 37.65
C ASN A 178 -6.17 -1.65 38.62
N GLN A 179 -7.38 -1.27 38.21
CA GLN A 179 -8.35 -0.53 39.04
C GLN A 179 -9.38 -1.46 39.70
N VAL A 180 -9.26 -2.78 39.52
CA VAL A 180 -10.18 -3.78 40.09
C VAL A 180 -10.38 -3.60 41.60
N ARG A 181 -9.30 -3.30 42.34
CA ARG A 181 -9.38 -3.08 43.80
C ARG A 181 -10.18 -1.84 44.15
N GLN A 182 -9.99 -0.73 43.43
CA GLN A 182 -10.76 0.50 43.64
C GLN A 182 -12.25 0.27 43.37
N PHE A 183 -12.59 -0.43 42.27
CA PHE A 183 -13.96 -0.79 41.98
C PHE A 183 -14.56 -1.73 43.02
N GLY A 184 -13.75 -2.64 43.55
CA GLY A 184 -14.11 -3.52 44.65
C GLY A 184 -14.42 -2.79 45.95
N GLN A 185 -13.58 -1.83 46.35
CA GLN A 185 -13.81 -0.95 47.50
C GLN A 185 -15.10 -0.13 47.35
N LEU A 186 -15.34 0.46 46.17
CA LEU A 186 -16.59 1.17 45.90
C LEU A 186 -17.81 0.24 46.06
N ARG A 187 -17.69 -1.02 45.65
CA ARG A 187 -18.75 -2.02 45.84
C ARG A 187 -18.93 -2.42 47.30
N THR A 188 -17.89 -2.39 48.14
CA THR A 188 -18.06 -2.58 49.60
C THR A 188 -18.83 -1.44 50.25
N VAL A 189 -18.73 -0.22 49.70
CA VAL A 189 -19.49 0.96 50.14
C VAL A 189 -20.94 0.95 49.63
N GLY A 190 -21.34 -0.07 48.85
CA GLY A 190 -22.71 -0.25 48.35
C GLY A 190 -22.93 0.09 46.88
N MET A 191 -21.86 0.40 46.13
CA MET A 191 -21.97 0.70 44.70
C MET A 191 -22.31 -0.56 43.88
N THR A 192 -23.25 -0.47 42.93
CA THR A 192 -23.68 -1.63 42.12
C THR A 192 -22.74 -1.90 40.94
N GLN A 193 -22.74 -3.13 40.41
CA GLN A 193 -21.96 -3.49 39.21
C GLN A 193 -22.32 -2.63 37.99
N GLN A 194 -23.60 -2.25 37.86
CA GLN A 194 -24.04 -1.39 36.77
C GLN A 194 -23.49 0.04 36.91
N GLN A 195 -23.41 0.56 38.14
CA GLN A 195 -22.78 1.86 38.42
C GLN A 195 -21.28 1.81 38.08
N THR A 196 -20.57 0.72 38.39
CA THR A 196 -19.14 0.59 38.06
C THR A 196 -18.93 0.56 36.55
N LYS A 197 -19.80 -0.18 35.84
CA LYS A 197 -19.82 -0.19 34.38
C LYS A 197 -20.10 1.20 33.80
N LYS A 198 -20.97 2.01 34.44
CA LYS A 198 -21.22 3.40 34.04
C LYS A 198 -19.97 4.27 34.21
N ILE A 199 -19.23 4.15 35.32
CA ILE A 199 -17.96 4.89 35.53
C ILE A 199 -16.96 4.62 34.41
N ILE A 200 -16.62 3.35 34.16
CA ILE A 200 -15.67 2.96 33.11
C ILE A 200 -16.15 3.46 31.72
N ARG A 201 -17.46 3.40 31.46
CA ARG A 201 -18.06 3.93 30.23
C ARG A 201 -18.00 5.46 30.12
N TYR A 202 -18.03 6.18 31.23
CA TYR A 202 -17.87 7.63 31.23
C TYR A 202 -16.41 8.02 30.99
N GLU A 203 -15.46 7.32 31.60
CA GLU A 203 -14.03 7.58 31.39
C GLU A 203 -13.65 7.43 29.92
N ARG A 204 -14.04 6.31 29.29
CA ARG A 204 -13.76 6.12 27.85
C ARG A 204 -14.41 7.20 26.99
N LYS A 205 -15.62 7.67 27.34
CA LYS A 205 -16.32 8.72 26.58
C LYS A 205 -15.55 10.05 26.67
N ILE A 206 -15.01 10.38 27.83
CA ILE A 206 -14.17 11.59 28.00
C ILE A 206 -12.89 11.45 27.17
N LEU A 207 -12.22 10.29 27.25
CA LEU A 207 -11.01 10.03 26.46
C LEU A 207 -11.29 10.11 24.95
N CYS A 208 -12.36 9.51 24.43
CA CYS A 208 -12.71 9.61 23.01
C CYS A 208 -13.08 11.03 22.60
N ARG A 209 -13.82 11.79 23.44
CA ARG A 209 -14.20 13.18 23.14
C ARG A 209 -13.01 14.13 23.01
N ILE A 210 -11.89 13.81 23.64
CA ILE A 210 -10.65 14.60 23.55
C ILE A 210 -9.74 14.00 22.47
N GLY A 211 -9.55 12.68 22.49
CA GLY A 211 -8.57 12.01 21.65
C GLY A 211 -8.96 11.94 20.17
N VAL A 212 -10.24 11.70 19.87
CA VAL A 212 -10.69 11.61 18.47
C VAL A 212 -10.54 12.93 17.73
N PRO A 213 -11.01 14.09 18.25
CA PRO A 213 -10.81 15.37 17.55
C PRO A 213 -9.33 15.70 17.34
N ILE A 214 -8.48 15.49 18.36
CA ILE A 214 -7.04 15.77 18.25
C ILE A 214 -6.41 14.87 17.18
N GLY A 215 -6.75 13.58 17.16
CA GLY A 215 -6.20 12.69 16.16
C GLY A 215 -6.74 12.93 14.75
N LEU A 216 -8.02 13.30 14.59
CA LEU A 216 -8.54 13.75 13.30
C LEU A 216 -7.79 14.99 12.79
N LEU A 217 -7.48 15.94 13.67
CA LEU A 217 -6.68 17.11 13.30
C LEU A 217 -5.26 16.75 12.89
N ILE A 218 -4.57 15.92 13.67
CA ILE A 218 -3.20 15.49 13.36
C ILE A 218 -3.17 14.65 12.07
N GLY A 219 -4.10 13.72 11.92
CA GLY A 219 -4.18 12.85 10.74
C GLY A 219 -4.62 13.60 9.49
N GLY A 220 -5.55 14.54 9.61
CA GLY A 220 -5.95 15.42 8.51
C GLY A 220 -4.80 16.34 8.08
N LEU A 221 -4.09 16.94 9.04
CA LEU A 221 -2.89 17.74 8.75
C LEU A 221 -1.80 16.90 8.07
N ALA A 222 -1.54 15.69 8.57
CA ALA A 222 -0.59 14.78 7.94
C ALA A 222 -1.03 14.39 6.52
N GLY A 223 -2.30 14.06 6.30
CA GLY A 223 -2.85 13.76 4.98
C GLY A 223 -2.70 14.95 4.01
N TYR A 224 -3.02 16.17 4.47
CA TYR A 224 -2.83 17.40 3.71
C TYR A 224 -1.36 17.62 3.33
N LEU A 225 -0.43 17.40 4.25
CA LEU A 225 1.01 17.55 3.96
C LEU A 225 1.54 16.51 2.98
N LEU A 226 0.94 15.31 2.94
CA LEU A 226 1.33 14.24 2.01
C LEU A 226 0.78 14.47 0.60
N GLN A 227 -0.44 14.98 0.49
CA GLN A 227 -1.09 15.24 -0.80
C GLN A 227 -1.84 16.59 -0.78
N PRO A 228 -1.12 17.73 -0.86
CA PRO A 228 -1.74 19.05 -0.77
C PRO A 228 -2.73 19.31 -1.92
N ASP A 229 -2.36 18.91 -3.13
CA ASP A 229 -3.15 19.12 -4.35
C ASP A 229 -4.42 18.27 -4.41
N GLY A 230 -4.49 17.22 -3.59
CA GLY A 230 -5.64 16.31 -3.49
C GLY A 230 -6.62 16.65 -2.38
N TRP A 231 -6.39 17.74 -1.63
CA TRP A 231 -7.21 18.02 -0.46
C TRP A 231 -8.67 18.35 -0.82
N ASP A 232 -9.60 17.64 -0.18
CA ASP A 232 -11.03 17.93 -0.22
C ASP A 232 -11.60 17.98 1.20
N TRP A 233 -12.21 19.13 1.53
CA TRP A 233 -12.86 19.36 2.82
C TRP A 233 -14.10 18.50 3.02
N ILE A 234 -14.85 18.20 1.95
CA ILE A 234 -16.08 17.40 2.04
C ILE A 234 -15.72 15.96 2.38
N ALA A 235 -14.79 15.36 1.62
CA ALA A 235 -14.24 14.05 1.93
C ALA A 235 -13.64 13.99 3.35
N ALA A 236 -12.87 15.01 3.76
CA ALA A 236 -12.28 15.05 5.10
C ALA A 236 -13.32 15.03 6.23
N VAL A 237 -14.41 15.79 6.10
CA VAL A 237 -15.50 15.79 7.09
C VAL A 237 -16.25 14.46 7.08
N PHE A 238 -16.58 13.94 5.90
CA PHE A 238 -17.29 12.66 5.74
C PHE A 238 -16.52 11.51 6.39
N TRP A 239 -15.26 11.33 6.01
CA TRP A 239 -14.40 10.29 6.57
C TRP A 239 -14.09 10.53 8.06
N GLY A 240 -13.96 11.78 8.49
CA GLY A 240 -13.79 12.12 9.90
C GLY A 240 -14.97 11.64 10.77
N ILE A 241 -16.21 11.74 10.27
CA ILE A 241 -17.40 11.21 10.96
C ILE A 241 -17.34 9.69 11.05
N ILE A 242 -17.02 9.01 9.94
CA ILE A 242 -16.91 7.54 9.89
C ILE A 242 -15.84 7.02 10.86
N ILE A 243 -14.64 7.60 10.83
CA ILE A 243 -13.53 7.22 11.71
C ILE A 243 -13.90 7.46 13.18
N SER A 244 -14.59 8.57 13.47
CA SER A 244 -15.08 8.85 14.82
C SER A 244 -16.04 7.76 15.31
N LEU A 245 -16.97 7.30 14.47
CA LEU A 245 -17.88 6.19 14.80
C LEU A 245 -17.11 4.86 15.00
N ILE A 246 -16.20 4.53 14.09
CA ILE A 246 -15.38 3.30 14.14
C ILE A 246 -14.55 3.28 15.44
N ILE A 247 -13.80 4.35 15.74
CA ILE A 247 -12.94 4.38 16.93
C ILE A 247 -13.77 4.34 18.22
N ASN A 248 -14.91 5.03 18.28
CA ASN A 248 -15.81 4.93 19.42
C ASN A 248 -16.36 3.51 19.63
N PHE A 249 -16.62 2.79 18.53
CA PHE A 249 -17.04 1.39 18.55
C PHE A 249 -15.88 0.47 18.99
N VAL A 250 -14.70 0.61 18.39
CA VAL A 250 -13.49 -0.16 18.73
C VAL A 250 -13.16 -0.01 20.21
N VAL A 251 -13.08 1.22 20.74
CA VAL A 251 -12.83 1.48 22.16
C VAL A 251 -13.92 0.85 23.05
N LYS A 252 -15.19 0.86 22.63
CA LYS A 252 -16.29 0.20 23.34
C LYS A 252 -16.07 -1.31 23.42
N VAL A 253 -15.71 -1.94 22.31
CA VAL A 253 -15.46 -3.39 22.22
C VAL A 253 -14.24 -3.78 23.05
N SER A 254 -13.14 -3.03 22.91
CA SER A 254 -11.88 -3.25 23.63
C SER A 254 -12.06 -3.23 25.16
N LEU A 255 -13.03 -2.46 25.67
CA LEU A 255 -13.33 -2.39 27.10
C LEU A 255 -14.25 -3.51 27.62
N ASN A 256 -14.94 -4.26 26.75
CA ASN A 256 -15.93 -5.24 27.19
C ASN A 256 -15.32 -6.37 28.04
N ARG A 257 -14.22 -6.97 27.58
CA ARG A 257 -13.51 -8.04 28.29
C ARG A 257 -12.90 -7.57 29.61
N PRO A 258 -12.07 -6.51 29.68
CA PRO A 258 -11.49 -6.07 30.94
C PRO A 258 -12.55 -5.57 31.94
N THR A 259 -13.64 -4.97 31.45
CA THR A 259 -14.77 -4.59 32.32
C THR A 259 -15.46 -5.81 32.92
N LYS A 260 -15.71 -6.88 32.13
CA LYS A 260 -16.29 -8.11 32.66
C LYS A 260 -15.42 -8.72 33.75
N ILE A 261 -14.10 -8.76 33.54
CA ILE A 261 -13.14 -9.26 34.53
C ILE A 261 -13.17 -8.43 35.81
N ALA A 262 -13.21 -7.09 35.69
CA ALA A 262 -13.29 -6.21 36.85
C ALA A 262 -14.60 -6.37 37.65
N LEU A 263 -15.72 -6.66 36.96
CA LEU A 263 -17.03 -6.82 37.59
C LEU A 263 -17.25 -8.21 38.20
N SER A 264 -16.59 -9.25 37.68
CA SER A 264 -16.73 -10.62 38.18
C SER A 264 -16.03 -10.86 39.52
N ILE A 265 -15.11 -9.99 39.91
CA ILE A 265 -14.36 -10.12 41.17
C ILE A 265 -15.25 -9.64 42.33
N SER A 266 -15.34 -10.41 43.41
CA SER A 266 -16.21 -10.08 44.54
C SER A 266 -15.64 -8.92 45.38
N PRO A 267 -16.48 -8.14 46.08
CA PRO A 267 -16.01 -7.02 46.92
C PRO A 267 -15.07 -7.48 48.05
N ILE A 268 -15.32 -8.64 48.65
CA ILE A 268 -14.47 -9.17 49.73
C ILE A 268 -13.17 -9.80 49.21
N LEU A 269 -13.21 -10.39 48.01
CA LEU A 269 -12.01 -10.83 47.32
C LEU A 269 -11.18 -9.59 46.97
N SER A 270 -11.76 -8.54 46.37
CA SER A 270 -11.02 -7.32 46.03
C SER A 270 -10.30 -6.62 47.20
N SER A 271 -10.80 -6.75 48.43
CA SER A 271 -10.18 -6.18 49.64
C SER A 271 -9.07 -7.08 50.20
N LYS A 272 -9.20 -8.40 50.09
CA LYS A 272 -8.14 -9.39 50.40
C LYS A 272 -7.09 -9.52 49.29
N TYR A 273 -7.42 -9.15 48.05
CA TYR A 273 -6.61 -9.40 46.85
C TYR A 273 -5.44 -8.43 46.72
N MET A 274 -4.32 -8.81 47.34
CA MET A 274 -3.00 -8.61 46.77
C MET A 274 -2.54 -9.99 46.25
N MET A 275 -2.13 -10.06 44.98
CA MET A 275 -1.31 -11.16 44.43
C MET A 275 -1.99 -12.43 43.84
N GLU A 276 -3.22 -12.35 43.31
CA GLU A 276 -3.70 -13.38 42.37
C GLU A 276 -4.06 -12.76 41.01
N ARG A 277 -3.06 -12.71 40.12
CA ARG A 277 -3.32 -12.89 38.69
C ARG A 277 -2.85 -14.29 38.33
N PHE A 278 -3.84 -15.18 38.19
CA PHE A 278 -3.79 -16.52 37.59
C PHE A 278 -2.97 -17.59 38.33
N ASP A 279 -3.63 -18.69 38.70
CA ASP A 279 -3.17 -20.10 38.59
C ASP A 279 -1.65 -20.34 38.58
N CYS A 280 -0.90 -19.73 39.50
CA CYS A 280 0.52 -20.02 39.61
C CYS A 280 0.60 -21.35 40.34
N LYS A 281 0.78 -22.45 39.60
CA LYS A 281 1.13 -23.74 40.20
C LYS A 281 2.28 -23.50 41.16
N VAL A 282 2.05 -23.80 42.45
CA VAL A 282 3.09 -23.73 43.48
C VAL A 282 4.26 -24.55 42.96
N THR A 283 5.42 -23.92 42.81
CA THR A 283 6.58 -24.59 42.25
C THR A 283 7.17 -25.56 43.27
N ASN A 284 7.41 -26.81 42.87
CA ASN A 284 8.11 -27.79 43.72
C ASN A 284 9.62 -27.51 43.87
N LYS A 285 10.14 -26.40 43.34
CA LYS A 285 11.56 -26.03 43.48
C LYS A 285 11.77 -25.22 44.76
N GLU A 286 12.35 -25.85 45.78
CA GLU A 286 12.64 -25.23 47.09
C GLU A 286 13.67 -24.09 47.03
N LYS A 287 14.60 -24.12 46.06
CA LYS A 287 15.67 -23.13 45.93
C LYS A 287 15.76 -22.59 44.50
N ARG A 288 15.85 -21.26 44.35
CA ARG A 288 16.10 -20.57 43.09
C ARG A 288 17.09 -19.42 43.30
N LYS A 289 17.96 -19.18 42.31
CA LYS A 289 18.82 -18.00 42.32
C LYS A 289 17.97 -16.75 42.08
N LEU A 290 17.93 -15.85 43.07
CA LEU A 290 17.23 -14.56 43.02
C LEU A 290 18.09 -13.49 42.32
N SER A 291 18.57 -13.78 41.10
CA SER A 291 19.21 -12.76 40.28
C SER A 291 18.15 -11.81 39.71
N SER A 292 18.54 -10.57 39.36
CA SER A 292 17.62 -9.61 38.73
C SER A 292 17.00 -10.15 37.43
N LEU A 293 17.76 -10.94 36.66
CA LEU A 293 17.27 -11.64 35.47
C LEU A 293 16.29 -12.76 35.83
N GLY A 294 16.61 -13.58 36.84
CA GLY A 294 15.73 -14.66 37.28
C GLY A 294 14.38 -14.14 37.79
N LEU A 295 14.39 -13.02 38.53
CA LEU A 295 13.19 -12.36 39.01
C LEU A 295 12.36 -11.76 37.85
N ALA A 296 13.01 -11.16 36.85
CA ALA A 296 12.32 -10.67 35.66
C ALA A 296 11.60 -11.80 34.92
N ILE A 297 12.27 -12.94 34.70
CA ILE A 297 11.68 -14.11 34.03
C ILE A 297 10.50 -14.67 34.83
N ILE A 298 10.59 -14.69 36.16
CA ILE A 298 9.47 -15.12 37.03
C ILE A 298 8.28 -14.16 36.86
N SER A 299 8.52 -12.84 36.88
CA SER A 299 7.45 -11.85 36.66
C SER A 299 6.84 -11.96 35.26
N ILE A 300 7.64 -12.31 34.24
CA ILE A 300 7.14 -12.52 32.88
C ILE A 300 6.24 -13.75 32.81
N THR A 301 6.72 -14.88 33.32
CA THR A 301 6.00 -16.15 33.27
C THR A 301 4.70 -16.12 34.10
N SER A 302 4.67 -15.37 35.20
CA SER A 302 3.43 -15.13 35.96
C SER A 302 2.42 -14.25 35.23
N HIS A 303 2.85 -13.47 34.23
CA HIS A 303 2.00 -12.53 33.49
C HIS A 303 1.95 -12.79 31.98
N TRP A 304 2.17 -14.04 31.57
CA TRP A 304 2.36 -14.41 30.16
C TRP A 304 1.20 -14.00 29.24
N LYS A 305 -0.07 -14.03 29.70
CA LYS A 305 -1.23 -13.61 28.88
C LYS A 305 -1.19 -12.13 28.53
N SER A 306 -0.86 -11.29 29.50
CA SER A 306 -0.77 -9.83 29.29
C SER A 306 0.42 -9.51 28.40
N ILE A 307 1.54 -10.21 28.61
CA ILE A 307 2.77 -10.06 27.83
C ILE A 307 2.54 -10.49 26.39
N LEU A 308 1.84 -11.59 26.15
CA LEU A 308 1.49 -12.05 24.80
C LEU A 308 0.65 -11.02 24.06
N VAL A 309 -0.38 -10.45 24.71
CA VAL A 309 -1.20 -9.38 24.11
C VAL A 309 -0.35 -8.15 23.77
N SER A 310 0.58 -7.77 24.65
CA SER A 310 1.50 -6.66 24.39
C SER A 310 2.47 -6.97 23.24
N VAL A 311 3.08 -8.17 23.20
CA VAL A 311 3.99 -8.58 22.11
C VAL A 311 3.28 -8.60 20.77
N LEU A 312 2.05 -9.13 20.71
CA LEU A 312 1.22 -9.10 19.50
C LEU A 312 0.92 -7.67 19.07
N SER A 313 0.48 -6.83 20.01
CA SER A 313 0.17 -5.41 19.75
C SER A 313 1.36 -4.61 19.22
N LEU A 314 2.53 -4.77 19.84
CA LEU A 314 3.76 -4.08 19.45
C LEU A 314 4.35 -4.64 18.15
N GLY A 315 4.27 -5.96 17.97
CA GLY A 315 4.73 -6.62 16.75
C GLY A 315 3.87 -6.25 15.54
N LEU A 316 2.55 -6.18 15.70
CA LEU A 316 1.63 -5.76 14.64
C LEU A 316 1.78 -4.28 14.26
N SER A 317 2.08 -3.39 15.21
CA SER A 317 2.40 -1.99 14.86
C SER A 317 3.73 -1.86 14.11
N GLY A 318 4.76 -2.61 14.54
CA GLY A 318 6.04 -2.68 13.82
C GLY A 318 5.89 -3.31 12.43
N LEU A 319 5.02 -4.29 12.30
CA LEU A 319 4.72 -4.96 11.03
C LEU A 319 4.13 -4.01 10.00
N LEU A 320 3.21 -3.10 10.38
CA LEU A 320 2.71 -2.08 9.46
C LEU A 320 3.83 -1.22 8.88
N PHE A 321 4.77 -0.78 9.73
CA PHE A 321 5.95 -0.04 9.28
C PHE A 321 6.83 -0.88 8.34
N VAL A 322 7.12 -2.14 8.70
CA VAL A 322 7.94 -3.01 7.85
C VAL A 322 7.29 -3.28 6.50
N LEU A 323 5.97 -3.48 6.44
CA LEU A 323 5.26 -3.65 5.17
C LEU A 323 5.34 -2.42 4.28
N ALA A 324 5.15 -1.22 4.84
CA ALA A 324 5.30 0.03 4.10
C ALA A 324 6.75 0.27 3.62
N ALA A 325 7.73 -0.05 4.48
CA ALA A 325 9.15 0.01 4.13
C ALA A 325 9.51 -1.02 3.04
N THR A 326 8.94 -2.22 3.07
CA THR A 326 9.14 -3.26 2.04
C THR A 326 8.55 -2.80 0.72
N TYR A 327 7.35 -2.23 0.72
CA TYR A 327 6.76 -1.64 -0.47
C TYR A 327 7.66 -0.56 -1.07
N THR A 328 8.15 0.37 -0.23
CA THR A 328 9.07 1.43 -0.66
C THR A 328 10.38 0.88 -1.21
N ALA A 329 10.99 -0.12 -0.55
CA ALA A 329 12.25 -0.72 -1.00
C ALA A 329 12.10 -1.57 -2.26
N SER A 330 10.89 -2.10 -2.51
CA SER A 330 10.59 -2.95 -3.67
C SER A 330 10.39 -2.13 -4.96
N ILE A 331 10.32 -0.80 -4.85
CA ILE A 331 10.33 0.14 -5.98
C ILE A 331 11.79 0.55 -6.21
N ASP A 332 12.46 -0.11 -7.16
CA ASP A 332 13.82 0.24 -7.57
C ASP A 332 13.80 0.80 -9.00
N PRO A 333 14.02 2.12 -9.20
CA PRO A 333 14.01 2.74 -10.53
C PRO A 333 14.95 2.05 -11.52
N GLU A 334 16.12 1.59 -11.06
CA GLU A 334 17.11 0.95 -11.90
C GLU A 334 16.64 -0.44 -12.35
N SER A 335 16.10 -1.24 -11.42
CA SER A 335 15.48 -2.53 -11.76
C SER A 335 14.25 -2.38 -12.65
N ILE A 336 13.46 -1.30 -12.49
CA ILE A 336 12.30 -1.03 -13.34
C ILE A 336 12.76 -0.83 -14.79
N VAL A 337 13.76 0.03 -15.02
CA VAL A 337 14.28 0.29 -16.37
C VAL A 337 15.05 -0.91 -16.91
N LYS A 338 15.83 -1.61 -16.08
CA LYS A 338 16.57 -2.82 -16.47
C LYS A 338 15.67 -3.98 -16.85
N LYS A 339 14.52 -4.13 -16.20
CA LYS A 339 13.56 -5.20 -16.50
C LYS A 339 12.66 -4.88 -17.69
N ASP A 340 12.64 -3.62 -18.12
CA ASP A 340 11.96 -3.18 -19.32
C ASP A 340 12.80 -3.55 -20.57
N VAL A 341 12.68 -2.81 -21.65
CA VAL A 341 13.46 -3.00 -22.89
C VAL A 341 14.98 -2.97 -22.71
N TYR A 342 15.51 -2.33 -21.67
CA TYR A 342 16.96 -2.19 -21.47
C TYR A 342 17.68 -3.45 -20.96
N GLN A 343 16.98 -4.56 -20.71
CA GLN A 343 17.65 -5.85 -20.47
C GLN A 343 18.42 -6.34 -21.71
N TYR A 344 18.03 -5.91 -22.91
CA TYR A 344 18.65 -6.33 -24.18
C TYR A 344 19.70 -5.37 -24.71
N GLY A 345 19.84 -4.16 -24.15
CA GLY A 345 20.79 -3.15 -24.61
C GLY A 345 20.65 -1.82 -23.87
N GLN A 346 21.65 -0.96 -23.98
CA GLN A 346 21.73 0.31 -23.25
C GLN A 346 21.05 1.47 -23.99
N PHE A 347 20.63 1.26 -25.24
CA PHE A 347 20.05 2.28 -26.11
C PHE A 347 18.75 1.77 -26.71
N ALA A 348 17.68 2.56 -26.63
CA ALA A 348 16.42 2.30 -27.29
C ALA A 348 16.21 3.35 -28.38
N ILE A 349 16.06 2.90 -29.63
CA ILE A 349 15.74 3.76 -30.77
C ILE A 349 14.33 3.44 -31.22
N GLU A 350 13.46 4.45 -31.26
CA GLU A 350 12.03 4.28 -31.50
C GLU A 350 11.57 5.09 -32.70
N THR A 351 10.66 4.50 -33.47
CA THR A 351 9.91 5.19 -34.52
C THR A 351 8.51 4.61 -34.64
N THR A 352 7.58 5.45 -35.03
CA THR A 352 6.19 5.08 -35.28
C THR A 352 5.83 5.48 -36.70
N GLY A 353 5.06 4.63 -37.39
CA GLY A 353 4.57 4.93 -38.73
C GLY A 353 4.00 3.70 -39.42
N LYS A 354 3.71 3.81 -40.72
CA LYS A 354 3.19 2.67 -41.48
C LYS A 354 4.24 1.57 -41.62
N TYR A 355 3.83 0.32 -41.42
CA TYR A 355 4.72 -0.84 -41.48
C TYR A 355 5.49 -0.93 -42.82
N SER A 356 4.79 -0.74 -43.95
CA SER A 356 5.37 -0.84 -45.30
C SER A 356 6.49 0.18 -45.56
N GLU A 357 6.39 1.37 -44.96
CA GLU A 357 7.37 2.46 -45.10
C GLU A 357 8.54 2.27 -44.12
N LYS A 358 8.22 2.03 -42.84
CA LYS A 358 9.21 2.06 -41.76
C LYS A 358 10.07 0.80 -41.64
N VAL A 359 9.59 -0.38 -42.06
CA VAL A 359 10.36 -1.63 -41.95
C VAL A 359 11.62 -1.58 -42.82
N SER A 360 11.52 -1.09 -44.06
CA SER A 360 12.66 -0.98 -44.96
C SER A 360 13.67 0.07 -44.50
N GLU A 361 13.18 1.20 -43.99
CA GLU A 361 14.00 2.27 -43.42
C GLU A 361 14.80 1.78 -42.21
N ILE A 362 14.14 1.05 -41.31
CA ILE A 362 14.74 0.50 -40.10
C ILE A 362 15.74 -0.62 -40.38
N GLU A 363 15.47 -1.51 -41.32
CA GLU A 363 16.45 -2.55 -41.67
C GLU A 363 17.73 -1.95 -42.25
N ASN A 364 17.62 -0.93 -43.10
CA ASN A 364 18.79 -0.17 -43.59
C ASN A 364 19.53 0.54 -42.44
N PHE A 365 18.78 1.13 -41.51
CA PHE A 365 19.34 1.81 -40.35
C PHE A 365 20.05 0.85 -39.39
N LYS A 366 19.46 -0.31 -39.12
CA LYS A 366 20.01 -1.41 -38.33
C LYS A 366 21.31 -1.96 -38.92
N GLN A 367 21.42 -2.05 -40.26
CA GLN A 367 22.68 -2.40 -40.92
C GLN A 367 23.78 -1.37 -40.64
N LYS A 368 23.49 -0.08 -40.78
CA LYS A 368 24.45 1.00 -40.44
C LYS A 368 24.88 0.97 -38.98
N ILE A 369 23.97 0.62 -38.07
CA ILE A 369 24.28 0.45 -36.65
C ILE A 369 25.24 -0.74 -36.45
N MET A 370 25.01 -1.87 -37.12
CA MET A 370 25.90 -3.04 -37.00
C MET A 370 27.33 -2.79 -37.52
N GLU A 371 27.56 -1.77 -38.34
CA GLU A 371 28.91 -1.39 -38.80
C GLU A 371 29.76 -0.73 -37.70
N PHE A 372 29.15 -0.26 -36.60
CA PHE A 372 29.92 0.31 -35.50
C PHE A 372 30.69 -0.77 -34.72
N PRO A 373 32.00 -0.56 -34.46
CA PRO A 373 32.87 -1.57 -33.85
C PRO A 373 32.49 -1.94 -32.40
N ASN A 374 31.72 -1.10 -31.73
CA ASN A 374 31.35 -1.27 -30.31
C ASN A 374 29.97 -1.89 -30.11
N ILE A 375 29.25 -2.27 -31.17
CA ILE A 375 27.89 -2.81 -31.08
C ILE A 375 27.92 -4.33 -31.14
N SER A 376 27.30 -4.96 -30.15
CA SER A 376 27.34 -6.41 -29.94
C SER A 376 26.09 -7.13 -30.45
N ASN A 377 24.92 -6.50 -30.29
CA ASN A 377 23.65 -7.06 -30.71
C ASN A 377 22.62 -5.94 -30.88
N ILE A 378 21.64 -6.17 -31.76
CA ILE A 378 20.47 -5.31 -31.91
C ILE A 378 19.24 -6.21 -31.83
N LYS A 379 18.38 -5.96 -30.85
CA LYS A 379 17.08 -6.60 -30.76
C LYS A 379 16.01 -5.67 -31.29
N GLN A 380 15.17 -6.16 -32.18
CA GLN A 380 14.06 -5.41 -32.75
C GLN A 380 12.75 -5.92 -32.16
N VAL A 381 11.90 -5.00 -31.75
CA VAL A 381 10.54 -5.30 -31.31
C VAL A 381 9.59 -4.45 -32.13
N VAL A 382 8.53 -5.09 -32.64
CA VAL A 382 7.54 -4.46 -33.52
C VAL A 382 6.18 -4.71 -32.89
N GLU A 383 5.41 -3.65 -32.74
CA GLU A 383 4.09 -3.69 -32.11
C GLU A 383 3.09 -2.89 -32.92
N THR A 384 1.83 -3.28 -32.81
CA THR A 384 0.71 -2.56 -33.41
C THR A 384 -0.46 -2.53 -32.45
N ASP A 385 -1.15 -1.40 -32.40
CA ASP A 385 -2.39 -1.31 -31.65
C ASP A 385 -3.50 -2.05 -32.39
N ILE A 386 -4.25 -2.86 -31.65
CA ILE A 386 -5.41 -3.59 -32.15
C ILE A 386 -6.60 -3.44 -31.19
N SER A 387 -7.79 -3.52 -31.75
CA SER A 387 -9.00 -3.88 -30.97
C SER A 387 -9.32 -5.34 -31.26
N TRP A 388 -9.72 -6.10 -30.25
CA TRP A 388 -10.01 -7.52 -30.39
C TRP A 388 -11.41 -7.86 -29.86
N ALA A 389 -12.05 -8.82 -30.53
CA ALA A 389 -13.34 -9.38 -30.15
C ALA A 389 -13.24 -10.91 -30.05
N GLY A 390 -13.40 -11.42 -28.83
CA GLY A 390 -13.55 -12.84 -28.53
C GLY A 390 -15.03 -13.21 -28.36
N LYS A 391 -15.26 -14.45 -27.90
CA LYS A 391 -16.61 -15.02 -27.81
C LYS A 391 -17.56 -14.25 -26.89
N ASN A 392 -17.06 -13.76 -25.75
CA ASN A 392 -17.83 -13.05 -24.72
C ASN A 392 -17.11 -11.79 -24.20
N SER A 393 -15.96 -11.43 -24.77
CA SER A 393 -15.09 -10.36 -24.30
C SER A 393 -14.56 -9.57 -25.49
N THR A 394 -14.39 -8.27 -25.29
CA THR A 394 -13.79 -7.36 -26.28
C THR A 394 -12.82 -6.46 -25.55
N GLY A 395 -11.76 -6.03 -26.21
CA GLY A 395 -10.74 -5.20 -25.59
C GLY A 395 -9.88 -4.50 -26.62
N LYS A 396 -8.96 -3.68 -26.12
CA LYS A 396 -7.85 -3.13 -26.91
C LYS A 396 -6.58 -3.77 -26.41
N ASP A 397 -5.64 -3.95 -27.31
CA ASP A 397 -4.38 -4.60 -27.02
C ASP A 397 -3.25 -4.04 -27.88
N GLN A 398 -2.03 -4.12 -27.37
CA GLN A 398 -0.82 -3.82 -28.12
C GLN A 398 -0.26 -5.16 -28.61
N LEU A 399 -0.59 -5.51 -29.85
CA LEU A 399 -0.21 -6.79 -30.45
C LEU A 399 1.30 -6.81 -30.67
N SER A 400 1.97 -7.76 -30.01
CA SER A 400 3.40 -7.99 -30.19
C SER A 400 3.68 -8.88 -31.40
N ILE A 401 4.53 -8.41 -32.30
CA ILE A 401 4.93 -9.12 -33.51
C ILE A 401 6.25 -9.82 -33.23
N ILE A 402 6.26 -11.14 -33.41
CA ILE A 402 7.38 -11.99 -33.03
C ILE A 402 8.02 -12.67 -34.24
N THR A 403 9.35 -12.82 -34.17
CA THR A 403 10.11 -13.63 -35.12
C THR A 403 10.31 -15.06 -34.59
N ALA A 404 10.78 -15.97 -35.45
CA ALA A 404 11.16 -17.31 -35.02
C ALA A 404 12.20 -17.32 -33.88
N ASN A 405 13.12 -16.35 -33.87
CA ASN A 405 14.14 -16.21 -32.82
C ASN A 405 13.53 -15.73 -31.49
N ASP A 406 12.56 -14.82 -31.54
CA ASP A 406 11.83 -14.38 -30.35
C ASP A 406 11.00 -15.52 -29.79
N PHE A 407 10.35 -16.30 -30.67
CA PHE A 407 9.53 -17.43 -30.29
C PHE A 407 10.34 -18.51 -29.54
N ALA A 408 11.57 -18.79 -29.98
CA ALA A 408 12.47 -19.73 -29.30
C ALA A 408 12.77 -19.31 -27.84
N SER A 409 12.72 -18.02 -27.54
CA SER A 409 12.95 -17.50 -26.17
C SER A 409 11.71 -17.61 -25.27
N ILE A 410 10.51 -17.70 -25.86
CA ILE A 410 9.23 -17.67 -25.13
C ILE A 410 8.52 -19.04 -25.07
N GLN A 411 8.91 -20.02 -25.89
CA GLN A 411 8.31 -21.36 -25.93
C GLN A 411 8.29 -22.05 -24.56
N GLN A 412 9.28 -21.78 -23.71
CA GLN A 412 9.38 -22.32 -22.35
C GLN A 412 8.24 -21.88 -21.40
N PHE A 413 7.52 -20.80 -21.73
CA PHE A 413 6.40 -20.30 -20.96
C PHE A 413 5.05 -20.87 -21.42
N SER A 414 5.02 -21.86 -22.33
CA SER A 414 3.78 -22.49 -22.77
C SER A 414 3.14 -23.34 -21.67
N GLU A 415 1.88 -23.03 -21.32
CA GLU A 415 1.10 -23.84 -20.39
C GLU A 415 0.56 -25.13 -21.04
N SER A 416 0.51 -25.19 -22.37
CA SER A 416 -0.29 -26.16 -23.12
C SER A 416 0.50 -27.17 -23.99
N GLY A 417 1.78 -27.39 -23.68
CA GLY A 417 2.66 -28.32 -24.42
C GLY A 417 3.15 -27.74 -25.76
N ASP A 418 4.02 -28.51 -26.45
CA ASP A 418 4.82 -28.10 -27.63
C ASP A 418 4.07 -27.20 -28.61
N LEU A 419 4.34 -25.89 -28.54
CA LEU A 419 3.97 -24.93 -29.57
C LEU A 419 5.16 -24.82 -30.52
N ASP A 420 4.92 -25.00 -31.81
CA ASP A 420 5.92 -24.87 -32.85
C ASP A 420 5.64 -23.62 -33.71
N TYR A 421 6.68 -22.83 -33.96
CA TYR A 421 6.56 -21.58 -34.73
C TYR A 421 6.07 -21.85 -36.16
N GLN A 422 6.60 -22.91 -36.80
CA GLN A 422 6.22 -23.24 -38.17
C GLN A 422 4.76 -23.68 -38.26
N GLN A 423 4.25 -24.39 -37.25
CA GLN A 423 2.85 -24.75 -37.15
C GLN A 423 1.93 -23.52 -36.97
N LEU A 424 2.37 -22.53 -36.16
CA LEU A 424 1.62 -21.27 -35.98
C LEU A 424 1.48 -20.51 -37.30
N VAL A 425 2.57 -20.40 -38.06
CA VAL A 425 2.57 -19.74 -39.37
C VAL A 425 1.68 -20.49 -40.38
N GLN A 426 1.86 -21.80 -40.51
CA GLN A 426 1.10 -22.62 -41.49
C GLN A 426 -0.40 -22.66 -41.19
N SER A 427 -0.80 -22.60 -39.92
CA SER A 427 -2.20 -22.68 -39.50
C SER A 427 -2.86 -21.32 -39.28
N ASN A 428 -2.16 -20.22 -39.59
CA ASN A 428 -2.61 -18.84 -39.32
C ASN A 428 -3.07 -18.64 -37.86
N GLN A 429 -2.28 -19.18 -36.93
CA GLN A 429 -2.55 -19.15 -35.50
C GLN A 429 -1.71 -18.10 -34.77
N ILE A 430 -2.31 -17.54 -33.72
CA ILE A 430 -1.68 -16.58 -32.82
C ILE A 430 -1.52 -17.19 -31.43
N VAL A 431 -0.75 -16.54 -30.57
CA VAL A 431 -0.55 -16.96 -29.19
C VAL A 431 -1.14 -15.92 -28.25
N ALA A 432 -1.82 -16.36 -27.20
CA ALA A 432 -2.37 -15.48 -26.17
C ALA A 432 -1.60 -15.62 -24.86
N VAL A 433 -1.62 -14.60 -24.01
CA VAL A 433 -1.04 -14.66 -22.65
C VAL A 433 -2.12 -14.97 -21.63
N ASN A 434 -1.75 -15.72 -20.58
CA ASN A 434 -2.65 -16.08 -19.50
C ASN A 434 -3.18 -14.83 -18.79
N GLY A 435 -4.49 -14.81 -18.51
CA GLY A 435 -5.19 -13.69 -17.87
C GLY A 435 -6.20 -12.96 -18.76
N VAL A 436 -6.28 -13.27 -20.06
CA VAL A 436 -7.32 -12.74 -20.94
C VAL A 436 -8.65 -13.41 -20.66
N GLU A 437 -9.61 -12.65 -20.15
CA GLU A 437 -10.92 -13.18 -19.74
C GLU A 437 -11.70 -13.72 -20.96
N GLY A 438 -12.08 -14.99 -20.91
CA GLY A 438 -12.91 -15.62 -21.94
C GLY A 438 -12.17 -16.12 -23.19
N ILE A 439 -10.83 -16.20 -23.17
CA ILE A 439 -10.01 -16.74 -24.26
C ILE A 439 -9.34 -18.06 -23.82
N SER A 440 -9.46 -19.10 -24.65
CA SER A 440 -8.82 -20.39 -24.46
C SER A 440 -8.15 -20.89 -25.75
N LYS A 441 -7.23 -21.86 -25.63
CA LYS A 441 -6.62 -22.52 -26.79
C LYS A 441 -7.70 -23.11 -27.70
N GLY A 442 -7.62 -22.80 -28.99
CA GLY A 442 -8.58 -23.22 -30.01
C GLY A 442 -9.73 -22.24 -30.24
N ASP A 443 -9.88 -21.20 -29.41
CA ASP A 443 -10.87 -20.15 -29.65
C ASP A 443 -10.45 -19.26 -30.83
N THR A 444 -11.44 -18.58 -31.40
CA THR A 444 -11.23 -17.60 -32.47
C THR A 444 -11.36 -16.20 -31.89
N VAL A 445 -10.48 -15.30 -32.36
CA VAL A 445 -10.45 -13.89 -31.96
C VAL A 445 -10.39 -13.06 -33.23
N GLU A 446 -11.27 -12.08 -33.32
CA GLU A 446 -11.30 -11.11 -34.41
C GLU A 446 -10.47 -9.89 -34.01
N PHE A 447 -9.48 -9.55 -34.82
CA PHE A 447 -8.67 -8.34 -34.67
C PHE A 447 -9.13 -7.27 -35.64
N THR A 448 -9.34 -6.08 -35.12
CA THR A 448 -9.52 -4.83 -35.87
C THR A 448 -8.24 -4.02 -35.72
N PHE A 449 -7.51 -3.84 -36.83
CA PHE A 449 -6.28 -3.03 -36.86
C PHE A 449 -6.61 -1.55 -36.94
N GLY A 450 -5.62 -0.68 -36.67
CA GLY A 450 -5.80 0.78 -36.65
C GLY A 450 -6.28 1.40 -37.98
N ASP A 451 -6.20 0.67 -39.08
CA ASP A 451 -6.72 1.07 -40.40
C ASP A 451 -8.18 0.61 -40.65
N GLY A 452 -8.81 -0.03 -39.66
CA GLY A 452 -10.16 -0.59 -39.75
C GLY A 452 -10.23 -2.00 -40.36
N THR A 453 -9.10 -2.59 -40.76
CA THR A 453 -9.09 -3.95 -41.31
C THR A 453 -9.45 -4.96 -40.23
N GLN A 454 -10.44 -5.83 -40.51
CA GLN A 454 -10.86 -6.89 -39.61
C GLN A 454 -10.37 -8.26 -40.09
N LYS A 455 -9.78 -9.05 -39.20
CA LYS A 455 -9.31 -10.41 -39.50
C LYS A 455 -9.44 -11.33 -38.31
N THR A 456 -9.95 -12.53 -38.56
CA THR A 456 -10.12 -13.56 -37.54
C THR A 456 -8.90 -14.47 -37.49
N TYR A 457 -8.39 -14.71 -36.28
CA TYR A 457 -7.29 -15.61 -35.99
C TYR A 457 -7.73 -16.68 -34.99
N THR A 458 -7.04 -17.82 -34.99
CA THR A 458 -7.26 -18.90 -34.02
C THR A 458 -6.13 -18.91 -32.99
N VAL A 459 -6.47 -19.05 -31.71
CA VAL A 459 -5.50 -19.11 -30.62
C VAL A 459 -4.85 -20.49 -30.59
N GLY A 460 -3.59 -20.59 -31.03
CA GLY A 460 -2.82 -21.83 -31.06
C GLY A 460 -2.34 -22.30 -29.68
N GLY A 461 -2.15 -21.37 -28.74
CA GLY A 461 -1.73 -21.69 -27.37
C GLY A 461 -1.75 -20.50 -26.42
N ILE A 462 -1.56 -20.80 -25.13
CA ILE A 462 -1.50 -19.83 -24.04
C ILE A 462 -0.11 -19.87 -23.39
N LEU A 463 0.49 -18.69 -23.21
CA LEU A 463 1.76 -18.49 -22.50
C LEU A 463 1.52 -17.92 -21.10
N ASP A 464 2.37 -18.27 -20.16
CA ASP A 464 2.43 -17.65 -18.83
C ASP A 464 2.88 -16.18 -18.93
N GLY A 465 2.21 -15.29 -18.19
CA GLY A 465 2.53 -13.86 -18.11
C GLY A 465 3.91 -13.55 -17.53
N ASP A 466 4.56 -14.54 -16.89
CA ASP A 466 5.97 -14.45 -16.48
C ASP A 466 6.91 -14.15 -17.66
N LEU A 467 6.50 -14.37 -18.92
CA LEU A 467 7.28 -14.01 -20.10
C LEU A 467 7.67 -12.52 -20.10
N TYR A 468 6.81 -11.62 -19.63
CA TYR A 468 7.07 -10.18 -19.64
C TYR A 468 8.20 -9.77 -18.69
N SER A 469 8.48 -10.59 -17.69
CA SER A 469 9.57 -10.34 -16.75
C SER A 469 10.91 -10.88 -17.23
N ASN A 470 10.93 -11.67 -18.32
CA ASN A 470 12.09 -12.47 -18.73
C ASN A 470 12.41 -12.36 -20.24
N THR A 471 11.59 -11.64 -21.02
CA THR A 471 11.68 -11.56 -22.47
C THR A 471 11.62 -10.10 -22.95
N ALA A 472 11.97 -9.85 -24.22
CA ALA A 472 11.93 -8.48 -24.82
C ALA A 472 10.57 -8.06 -25.29
N ILE A 473 9.60 -8.94 -25.12
CA ILE A 473 8.23 -8.69 -25.45
C ILE A 473 7.69 -7.94 -24.25
N TYR A 474 7.12 -6.76 -24.46
CA TYR A 474 6.68 -5.89 -23.38
C TYR A 474 5.19 -5.63 -23.54
N GLY A 475 4.40 -6.29 -22.68
CA GLY A 475 2.95 -6.13 -22.71
C GLY A 475 2.30 -6.73 -23.95
N GLY A 476 1.01 -6.49 -24.06
CA GLY A 476 0.14 -7.19 -24.99
C GLY A 476 -0.58 -8.37 -24.34
N TRP A 477 -1.65 -8.81 -24.93
CA TRP A 477 -2.35 -10.05 -24.62
C TRP A 477 -2.19 -11.07 -25.74
N PHE A 478 -1.84 -10.60 -26.93
CA PHE A 478 -1.65 -11.41 -28.11
C PHE A 478 -0.26 -11.24 -28.74
N LEU A 479 0.19 -12.33 -29.35
CA LEU A 479 1.48 -12.49 -30.00
C LEU A 479 1.27 -13.07 -31.39
N MET A 480 1.82 -12.42 -32.41
CA MET A 480 1.62 -12.80 -33.82
C MET A 480 2.96 -13.06 -34.53
N PRO A 481 3.11 -14.21 -35.23
CA PRO A 481 4.25 -14.43 -36.12
C PRO A 481 4.33 -13.36 -37.23
N THR A 482 5.55 -12.88 -37.50
CA THR A 482 5.81 -11.81 -38.47
C THR A 482 5.32 -12.16 -39.90
N GLU A 483 5.30 -13.44 -40.26
CA GLU A 483 4.86 -13.91 -41.58
C GLU A 483 3.35 -13.72 -41.80
N LEU A 484 2.54 -13.78 -40.74
CA LEU A 484 1.08 -13.59 -40.84
C LEU A 484 0.69 -12.14 -41.15
N ILE A 485 1.63 -11.22 -40.96
CA ILE A 485 1.52 -9.81 -41.29
C ILE A 485 1.89 -9.55 -42.74
N ALA A 486 2.98 -10.18 -43.21
CA ALA A 486 3.51 -9.95 -44.55
C ALA A 486 2.47 -10.18 -45.67
N GLU A 487 1.58 -11.17 -45.50
CA GLU A 487 0.53 -11.48 -46.48
C GLU A 487 -0.55 -10.39 -46.64
N ASN A 488 -0.70 -9.47 -45.67
CA ASN A 488 -1.78 -8.47 -45.61
C ASN A 488 -1.27 -7.02 -45.43
N SER A 489 0.01 -6.76 -45.69
CA SER A 489 0.76 -5.60 -45.18
C SER A 489 0.84 -4.42 -46.15
N VAL A 490 -0.08 -3.45 -46.04
CA VAL A 490 0.14 -2.13 -46.69
C VAL A 490 -0.16 -0.92 -45.78
N SER A 491 -1.10 -0.99 -44.82
CA SER A 491 -1.70 0.23 -44.24
C SER A 491 -1.69 0.43 -42.73
N PHE A 492 -1.34 -0.55 -41.88
CA PHE A 492 -1.43 -0.37 -40.43
C PHE A 492 -0.16 0.28 -39.82
N ASN A 493 -0.39 1.10 -38.79
CA ASN A 493 0.66 1.79 -38.05
C ASN A 493 1.33 0.83 -37.06
N VAL A 494 2.65 0.88 -37.01
CA VAL A 494 3.47 0.11 -36.08
C VAL A 494 4.37 1.02 -35.27
N SER A 495 4.63 0.62 -34.05
CA SER A 495 5.74 1.10 -33.25
C SER A 495 6.89 0.11 -33.40
N ILE A 496 8.04 0.59 -33.85
CA ILE A 496 9.25 -0.22 -33.99
C ILE A 496 10.30 0.33 -33.05
N ARG A 497 10.81 -0.56 -32.20
CA ARG A 497 11.86 -0.28 -31.23
C ARG A 497 13.09 -1.13 -31.52
N LEU A 498 14.22 -0.48 -31.71
CA LEU A 498 15.54 -1.10 -31.80
C LEU A 498 16.27 -0.94 -30.47
N ILE A 499 16.54 -2.06 -29.82
CA ILE A 499 17.31 -2.12 -28.58
C ILE A 499 18.74 -2.49 -28.94
N VAL A 500 19.65 -1.55 -28.80
CA VAL A 500 21.04 -1.67 -29.22
C VAL A 500 21.91 -1.95 -28.00
N LYS A 501 22.68 -3.04 -28.07
CA LYS A 501 23.63 -3.44 -27.03
C LYS A 501 25.05 -3.07 -27.43
N ALA A 502 25.66 -2.17 -26.68
CA ALA A 502 27.07 -1.82 -26.84
C ALA A 502 27.96 -2.61 -25.87
N ASN A 503 29.21 -2.81 -26.26
CA ASN A 503 30.27 -3.29 -25.37
C ASN A 503 30.57 -2.23 -24.31
N ASP A 504 30.88 -2.65 -23.08
CA ASP A 504 31.06 -1.75 -21.92
C ASP A 504 32.19 -0.72 -22.10
N THR A 505 33.11 -0.93 -23.05
CA THR A 505 34.21 -0.02 -23.37
C THR A 505 33.77 1.08 -24.33
N GLY A 506 33.74 2.34 -23.88
CA GLY A 506 33.50 3.51 -24.73
C GLY A 506 32.03 3.86 -24.97
N LEU A 507 31.15 3.59 -23.98
CA LEU A 507 29.72 3.93 -24.01
C LEU A 507 29.46 5.39 -24.40
N GLU A 508 30.18 6.37 -23.85
CA GLU A 508 30.00 7.80 -24.18
C GLU A 508 30.23 8.10 -25.67
N HIS A 509 31.26 7.52 -26.28
CA HIS A 509 31.54 7.72 -27.71
C HIS A 509 30.48 7.04 -28.58
N THR A 510 29.97 5.89 -28.14
CA THR A 510 28.88 5.18 -28.81
C THR A 510 27.58 5.98 -28.73
N THR A 511 27.27 6.59 -27.58
CA THR A 511 26.11 7.49 -27.40
C THR A 511 26.15 8.63 -28.42
N ILE A 512 27.26 9.39 -28.45
CA ILE A 512 27.41 10.54 -29.37
C ILE A 512 27.30 10.11 -30.84
N SER A 513 27.84 8.94 -31.19
CA SER A 513 27.78 8.41 -32.54
C SER A 513 26.36 8.01 -32.96
N LEU A 514 25.60 7.41 -32.03
CA LEU A 514 24.20 7.02 -32.25
C LEU A 514 23.28 8.23 -32.27
N GLU A 515 23.45 9.20 -31.37
CA GLU A 515 22.72 10.48 -31.37
C GLU A 515 22.84 11.17 -32.71
N LYS A 516 24.08 11.36 -33.20
CA LYS A 516 24.33 12.00 -34.50
C LYS A 516 23.68 11.25 -35.67
N LEU A 517 23.66 9.93 -35.63
CA LEU A 517 23.10 9.11 -36.70
C LEU A 517 21.55 9.09 -36.65
N VAL A 518 20.97 9.21 -35.46
CA VAL A 518 19.53 9.40 -35.26
C VAL A 518 19.11 10.82 -35.68
N ASP A 519 19.85 11.85 -35.32
CA ASP A 519 19.58 13.26 -35.72
C ASP A 519 19.62 13.48 -37.23
N MET A 520 20.37 12.65 -37.96
CA MET A 520 20.43 12.67 -39.43
C MET A 520 19.26 11.93 -40.11
N SER A 521 18.37 11.32 -39.32
CA SER A 521 17.30 10.45 -39.80
C SER A 521 15.95 10.97 -39.29
N ASP A 522 14.98 11.18 -40.19
CA ASP A 522 13.70 11.78 -39.81
C ASP A 522 12.78 10.78 -39.07
N GLY A 523 12.26 11.21 -37.91
CA GLY A 523 11.24 10.44 -37.16
C GLY A 523 11.78 9.27 -36.33
N LEU A 524 13.08 9.26 -36.04
CA LEU A 524 13.70 8.37 -35.05
C LEU A 524 14.00 9.15 -33.76
N THR A 525 13.77 8.51 -32.62
CA THR A 525 14.15 9.06 -31.31
C THR A 525 15.08 8.09 -30.60
N LEU A 526 16.13 8.60 -29.97
CA LEU A 526 17.05 7.82 -29.14
C LEU A 526 16.76 8.12 -27.68
N THR A 527 16.58 7.07 -26.88
CA THR A 527 16.56 7.17 -25.43
C THR A 527 17.67 6.29 -24.87
N THR A 528 18.56 6.87 -24.08
CA THR A 528 19.57 6.10 -23.37
C THR A 528 18.99 5.50 -22.09
N MET A 529 19.55 4.37 -21.65
CA MET A 529 19.18 3.74 -20.38
C MET A 529 19.34 4.71 -19.20
N GLN A 530 20.36 5.58 -19.24
CA GLN A 530 20.62 6.55 -18.18
C GLN A 530 19.55 7.65 -18.13
N GLU A 531 19.09 8.13 -19.29
CA GLU A 531 17.98 9.10 -19.38
C GLU A 531 16.65 8.45 -18.96
N ALA A 532 16.42 7.20 -19.35
CA ALA A 532 15.25 6.45 -18.91
C ALA A 532 15.22 6.27 -17.38
N ILE A 533 16.37 5.94 -16.76
CA ILE A 533 16.51 5.89 -15.30
C ILE A 533 16.23 7.25 -14.68
N ALA A 534 16.83 8.34 -15.20
CA ALA A 534 16.64 9.68 -14.67
C ALA A 534 15.18 10.15 -14.75
N SER A 535 14.50 9.89 -15.87
CA SER A 535 13.08 10.20 -16.08
C SER A 535 12.15 9.40 -15.15
N LYS A 536 12.41 8.08 -15.02
CA LYS A 536 11.67 7.24 -14.07
C LYS A 536 11.95 7.62 -12.62
N GLU A 537 13.17 7.99 -12.27
CA GLU A 537 13.52 8.46 -10.92
C GLU A 537 12.80 9.76 -10.57
N ALA A 538 12.65 10.70 -11.50
CA ALA A 538 11.88 11.93 -11.29
C ALA A 538 10.39 11.66 -11.03
N THR A 539 9.79 10.76 -11.81
CA THR A 539 8.40 10.33 -11.66
C THR A 539 8.18 9.58 -10.34
N ILE A 540 9.08 8.63 -10.02
CA ILE A 540 9.06 7.88 -8.75
C ILE A 540 9.34 8.80 -7.57
N ARG A 541 10.15 9.84 -7.69
CA ARG A 541 10.37 10.82 -6.62
C ARG A 541 9.08 11.56 -6.27
N GLN A 542 8.30 11.96 -7.26
CA GLN A 542 7.07 12.71 -7.03
C GLN A 542 6.02 11.87 -6.27
N VAL A 543 5.81 10.61 -6.68
CA VAL A 543 4.91 9.67 -5.97
C VAL A 543 5.55 9.15 -4.67
N GLY A 544 6.87 8.99 -4.67
CA GLY A 544 7.66 8.41 -3.59
C GLY A 544 7.74 9.27 -2.34
N ILE A 545 7.69 10.60 -2.46
CA ILE A 545 7.66 11.50 -1.29
C ILE A 545 6.47 11.17 -0.38
N SER A 546 5.29 10.97 -0.96
CA SER A 546 4.08 10.68 -0.18
C SER A 546 4.14 9.28 0.46
N ILE A 547 4.66 8.28 -0.26
CA ILE A 547 4.87 6.91 0.27
C ILE A 547 5.89 6.90 1.42
N ILE A 548 7.00 7.63 1.28
CA ILE A 548 8.01 7.79 2.33
C ILE A 548 7.39 8.48 3.55
N GLY A 549 6.55 9.48 3.34
CA GLY A 549 5.84 10.17 4.41
C GLY A 549 4.87 9.26 5.17
N VAL A 550 4.11 8.40 4.48
CA VAL A 550 3.28 7.36 5.12
C VAL A 550 4.14 6.39 5.94
N THR A 551 5.26 5.94 5.39
CA THR A 551 6.20 5.04 6.07
C THR A 551 6.78 5.67 7.33
N LEU A 552 7.15 6.95 7.28
CA LEU A 552 7.64 7.71 8.43
C LEU A 552 6.57 7.85 9.51
N PHE A 553 5.31 8.09 9.14
CA PHE A 553 4.22 8.18 10.10
C PHE A 553 3.95 6.82 10.78
N LEU A 554 4.02 5.72 10.03
CA LEU A 554 3.89 4.36 10.59
C LEU A 554 5.04 4.03 11.56
N LEU A 555 6.25 4.50 11.27
CA LEU A 555 7.39 4.42 12.19
C LEU A 555 7.07 5.15 13.50
N LEU A 556 6.60 6.39 13.43
CA LEU A 556 6.20 7.18 14.60
C LEU A 556 5.07 6.50 15.40
N PHE A 557 4.05 5.99 14.71
CA PHE A 557 2.95 5.25 15.33
C PHE A 557 3.46 4.03 16.11
N SER A 558 4.38 3.26 15.53
CA SER A 558 4.97 2.10 16.22
C SER A 558 5.80 2.53 17.43
N ILE A 559 6.64 3.55 17.29
CA ILE A 559 7.46 4.12 18.37
C ILE A 559 6.61 4.56 19.57
N ILE A 560 5.52 5.28 19.32
CA ILE A 560 4.62 5.76 20.37
C ILE A 560 3.85 4.62 21.03
N THR A 561 3.47 3.60 20.25
CA THR A 561 2.84 2.39 20.73
C THR A 561 3.78 1.60 21.65
N PHE A 562 5.06 1.49 21.30
CA PHE A 562 6.12 0.98 22.16
C PHE A 562 6.25 1.77 23.45
N ALA A 563 6.39 3.10 23.33
CA ALA A 563 6.58 3.98 24.48
C ALA A 563 5.41 3.87 25.48
N SER A 564 4.18 4.02 24.99
CA SER A 564 2.97 3.93 25.82
C SER A 564 2.82 2.56 26.50
N THR A 565 3.17 1.47 25.82
CA THR A 565 3.12 0.11 26.39
C THR A 565 4.16 -0.10 27.49
N ILE A 566 5.42 0.31 27.27
CA ILE A 566 6.50 0.18 28.26
C ILE A 566 6.18 1.02 29.50
N ILE A 567 5.79 2.28 29.31
CA ILE A 567 5.46 3.15 30.44
C ILE A 567 4.29 2.59 31.23
N THR A 568 3.25 2.11 30.53
CA THR A 568 2.10 1.49 31.19
C THR A 568 2.57 0.28 31.99
N ASN A 569 3.37 -0.62 31.43
CA ASN A 569 3.91 -1.80 32.12
C ASN A 569 4.65 -1.42 33.42
N ILE A 570 5.59 -0.47 33.35
CA ILE A 570 6.33 0.02 34.53
C ILE A 570 5.37 0.65 35.57
N ALA A 571 4.40 1.44 35.11
CA ALA A 571 3.41 2.06 35.99
C ALA A 571 2.50 1.03 36.67
N THR A 572 2.22 -0.11 36.02
CA THR A 572 1.43 -1.21 36.62
C THR A 572 2.20 -1.92 37.73
N LYS A 573 3.52 -2.07 37.60
CA LYS A 573 4.39 -2.82 38.52
C LYS A 573 5.08 -1.96 39.58
N LYS A 574 4.78 -0.66 39.65
CA LYS A 574 5.38 0.29 40.59
C LYS A 574 5.39 -0.20 42.05
N ARG A 575 4.31 -0.86 42.49
CA ARG A 575 4.20 -1.41 43.86
C ARG A 575 5.01 -2.68 44.07
N GLU A 576 5.12 -3.55 43.05
CA GLU A 576 5.96 -4.74 43.09
C GLU A 576 7.44 -4.36 43.23
N TYR A 577 7.89 -3.36 42.47
CA TYR A 577 9.25 -2.83 42.62
C TYR A 577 9.51 -2.24 44.01
N ALA A 578 8.51 -1.57 44.60
CA ALA A 578 8.61 -1.09 45.98
C ALA A 578 8.67 -2.24 47.00
N MET A 579 7.92 -3.33 46.77
CA MET A 579 7.96 -4.52 47.62
C MET A 579 9.35 -5.18 47.56
N PHE A 580 9.93 -5.36 46.37
CA PHE A 580 11.30 -5.89 46.26
C PHE A 580 12.34 -4.99 46.94
N GLN A 581 12.20 -3.66 46.83
CA GLN A 581 13.06 -2.72 47.54
C GLN A 581 12.93 -2.81 49.06
N SER A 582 11.73 -3.07 49.58
CA SER A 582 11.51 -3.26 51.02
C SER A 582 12.13 -4.55 51.57
N ILE A 583 12.25 -5.58 50.72
CA ILE A 583 12.88 -6.87 51.06
C ILE A 583 14.42 -6.78 50.94
N GLY A 584 14.98 -5.64 50.51
CA GLY A 584 16.42 -5.38 50.48
C GLY A 584 17.03 -5.30 49.07
N MET A 585 16.23 -5.35 48.00
CA MET A 585 16.73 -5.23 46.64
C MET A 585 17.15 -3.77 46.35
N THR A 586 18.37 -3.59 45.84
CA THR A 586 18.89 -2.25 45.53
C THR A 586 18.15 -1.63 44.34
N ARG A 587 18.20 -0.29 44.23
CA ARG A 587 17.59 0.45 43.12
C ARG A 587 18.10 -0.01 41.75
N LYS A 588 19.43 -0.17 41.61
CA LYS A 588 20.08 -0.67 40.39
C LYS A 588 19.61 -2.09 40.03
N GLN A 589 19.38 -2.95 41.03
CA GLN A 589 18.83 -4.28 40.78
C GLN A 589 17.37 -4.23 40.30
N THR A 590 16.53 -3.34 40.85
CA THR A 590 15.14 -3.17 40.36
C THR A 590 15.07 -2.57 38.97
N GLU A 591 15.96 -1.62 38.67
CA GLU A 591 16.08 -1.04 37.33
C GLU A 591 16.52 -2.10 36.31
N LYS A 592 17.54 -2.91 36.64
CA LYS A 592 18.00 -4.01 35.79
C LYS A 592 16.91 -5.07 35.57
N MET A 593 16.09 -5.35 36.58
CA MET A 593 14.95 -6.25 36.45
C MET A 593 13.91 -5.69 35.47
N ALA A 594 13.50 -4.43 35.64
CA ALA A 594 12.52 -3.78 34.75
C ALA A 594 13.02 -3.60 33.31
N LEU A 595 14.32 -3.30 33.15
CA LEU A 595 14.96 -3.26 31.84
C LEU A 595 14.89 -4.64 31.17
N CYS A 596 15.20 -5.72 31.90
CA CYS A 596 15.11 -7.07 31.37
C CYS A 596 13.69 -7.42 30.91
N GLU A 597 12.66 -7.03 31.67
CA GLU A 597 11.27 -7.24 31.27
C GLU A 597 10.91 -6.49 29.98
N SER A 598 11.35 -5.24 29.88
CA SER A 598 11.13 -4.41 28.70
C SER A 598 11.88 -4.96 27.48
N CYS A 599 13.10 -5.46 27.67
CA CYS A 599 13.86 -6.14 26.61
C CYS A 599 13.16 -7.41 26.13
N VAL A 600 12.57 -8.22 27.01
CA VAL A 600 11.84 -9.42 26.57
C VAL A 600 10.61 -9.05 25.72
N LEU A 601 9.88 -8.01 26.10
CA LEU A 601 8.77 -7.50 25.29
C LEU A 601 9.24 -7.01 23.92
N ALA A 602 10.37 -6.31 23.88
CA ALA A 602 10.94 -5.77 22.66
C ALA A 602 11.49 -6.86 21.74
N ILE A 603 12.29 -7.78 22.26
CA ILE A 603 12.84 -8.91 21.50
C ILE A 603 11.69 -9.76 20.95
N GLY A 604 10.69 -10.08 21.76
CA GLY A 604 9.52 -10.86 21.31
C GLY A 604 8.75 -10.16 20.19
N SER A 605 8.55 -8.85 20.28
CA SER A 605 7.83 -8.08 19.25
C SER A 605 8.66 -7.84 18.00
N LEU A 606 9.98 -7.63 18.11
CA LEU A 606 10.89 -7.50 16.97
C LEU A 606 11.02 -8.82 16.20
N ILE A 607 11.15 -9.96 16.89
CA ILE A 607 11.16 -11.28 16.26
C ILE A 607 9.83 -11.53 15.53
N LEU A 608 8.71 -11.25 16.19
CA LEU A 608 7.39 -11.38 15.57
C LEU A 608 7.26 -10.48 14.33
N THR A 609 7.72 -9.23 14.42
CA THR A 609 7.73 -8.26 13.31
C THR A 609 8.59 -8.75 12.15
N LEU A 610 9.77 -9.31 12.42
CA LEU A 610 10.69 -9.82 11.41
C LEU A 610 10.08 -11.02 10.67
N ILE A 611 9.62 -12.03 11.43
CA ILE A 611 9.06 -13.26 10.86
C ILE A 611 7.81 -12.94 10.04
N LEU A 612 6.85 -12.22 10.62
CA LEU A 612 5.63 -11.85 9.90
C LEU A 612 5.90 -10.85 8.78
N GLY A 613 6.88 -9.96 8.94
CA GLY A 613 7.24 -8.95 7.94
C GLY A 613 7.82 -9.57 6.66
N ILE A 614 8.64 -10.60 6.79
CA ILE A 614 9.15 -11.36 5.64
C ILE A 614 7.99 -12.11 4.95
N ILE A 615 7.19 -12.86 5.71
CA ILE A 615 6.10 -13.69 5.16
C ILE A 615 5.03 -12.82 4.49
N LEU A 616 4.50 -11.83 5.21
CA LEU A 616 3.44 -10.96 4.71
C LEU A 616 3.97 -9.95 3.69
N GLY A 617 5.25 -9.56 3.75
CA GLY A 617 5.88 -8.73 2.74
C GLY A 617 5.95 -9.44 1.38
N GLN A 618 6.30 -10.71 1.36
CA GLN A 618 6.27 -11.52 0.12
C GLN A 618 4.85 -11.67 -0.42
N ILE A 619 3.87 -11.95 0.45
CA ILE A 619 2.46 -12.04 0.06
C ILE A 619 1.96 -10.71 -0.51
N LEU A 620 2.30 -9.59 0.12
CA LEU A 620 1.93 -8.26 -0.33
C LEU A 620 2.49 -7.97 -1.73
N ILE A 621 3.80 -8.13 -1.92
CA ILE A 621 4.43 -7.84 -3.22
C ILE A 621 3.91 -8.77 -4.31
N LYS A 622 3.78 -10.08 -4.05
CA LYS A 622 3.19 -11.02 -5.02
C LYS A 622 1.73 -10.67 -5.35
N GLY A 623 0.94 -10.27 -4.35
CA GLY A 623 -0.44 -9.81 -4.55
C GLY A 623 -0.54 -8.54 -5.40
N LEU A 624 0.42 -7.61 -5.24
CA LEU A 624 0.51 -6.40 -6.07
C LEU A 624 0.95 -6.72 -7.51
N ILE A 625 1.90 -7.65 -7.68
CA ILE A 625 2.32 -8.13 -9.01
C ILE A 625 1.13 -8.78 -9.73
N SER A 626 0.39 -9.69 -9.07
CA SER A 626 -0.80 -10.31 -9.67
C SER A 626 -1.91 -9.30 -10.01
N ALA A 627 -1.93 -8.15 -9.32
CA ALA A 627 -2.88 -7.06 -9.58
C ALA A 627 -2.42 -6.11 -10.72
N GLY A 628 -1.37 -6.45 -11.47
CA GLY A 628 -0.91 -5.68 -12.64
C GLY A 628 0.31 -4.80 -12.40
N ILE A 629 0.92 -4.83 -11.21
CA ILE A 629 2.10 -4.00 -10.87
C ILE A 629 3.39 -4.81 -11.07
N PHE A 630 3.70 -5.15 -12.32
CA PHE A 630 4.77 -6.10 -12.70
C PHE A 630 6.20 -5.59 -12.47
N TYR A 631 6.36 -4.29 -12.20
CA TYR A 631 7.67 -3.66 -12.01
C TYR A 631 8.21 -3.78 -10.57
N LEU A 632 7.46 -4.37 -9.64
CA LEU A 632 7.89 -4.59 -8.26
C LEU A 632 8.80 -5.80 -8.14
N SER A 633 9.89 -5.64 -7.38
CA SER A 633 10.78 -6.74 -7.02
C SER A 633 10.86 -6.84 -5.51
N TYR A 634 10.47 -7.98 -4.94
CA TYR A 634 10.49 -8.14 -3.48
C TYR A 634 11.92 -7.94 -2.94
N THR A 635 12.11 -6.87 -2.18
CA THR A 635 13.35 -6.59 -1.45
C THR A 635 13.00 -6.30 0.01
N PHE A 636 13.65 -7.03 0.92
CA PHE A 636 13.43 -6.79 2.35
C PHE A 636 14.22 -5.55 2.80
N PRO A 637 13.60 -4.56 3.47
CA PRO A 637 14.21 -3.29 3.83
C PRO A 637 15.11 -3.44 5.07
N LEU A 638 16.21 -4.20 4.95
CA LEU A 638 17.09 -4.54 6.08
C LEU A 638 17.66 -3.29 6.77
N ALA A 639 18.01 -2.26 6.00
CA ALA A 639 18.53 -1.01 6.55
C ALA A 639 17.48 -0.28 7.42
N LEU A 640 16.25 -0.12 6.93
CA LEU A 640 15.18 0.53 7.71
C LEU A 640 14.77 -0.30 8.93
N PHE A 641 14.77 -1.63 8.81
CA PHE A 641 14.48 -2.52 9.93
C PHE A 641 15.57 -2.48 11.02
N THR A 642 16.85 -2.40 10.65
CA THR A 642 17.93 -2.26 11.63
C THR A 642 17.87 -0.92 12.35
N VAL A 643 17.60 0.18 11.63
CA VAL A 643 17.34 1.51 12.23
C VAL A 643 16.16 1.44 13.20
N TYR A 644 15.05 0.81 12.80
CA TYR A 644 13.90 0.60 13.67
C TYR A 644 14.24 -0.17 14.96
N CYS A 645 15.05 -1.23 14.86
CA CYS A 645 15.51 -1.98 16.02
C CYS A 645 16.35 -1.10 16.98
N ILE A 646 17.27 -0.29 16.44
CA ILE A 646 18.09 0.65 17.22
C ILE A 646 17.18 1.67 17.93
N VAL A 647 16.24 2.26 17.22
CA VAL A 647 15.30 3.25 17.77
C VAL A 647 14.46 2.65 18.89
N VAL A 648 13.91 1.44 18.71
CA VAL A 648 13.15 0.72 19.75
C VAL A 648 14.02 0.49 20.99
N VAL A 649 15.27 0.05 20.84
CA VAL A 649 16.20 -0.16 21.96
C VAL A 649 16.51 1.14 22.70
N LEU A 650 16.76 2.24 21.96
CA LEU A 650 17.01 3.56 22.54
C LEU A 650 15.81 4.08 23.33
N ILE A 651 14.60 3.90 22.80
CA ILE A 651 13.35 4.27 23.49
C ILE A 651 13.19 3.49 24.79
N ILE A 652 13.45 2.18 24.78
CA ILE A 652 13.37 1.34 25.98
C ILE A 652 14.31 1.86 27.05
N LEU A 653 15.57 2.14 26.68
CA LEU A 653 16.58 2.65 27.61
C LEU A 653 16.14 4.01 28.18
N MET A 654 15.77 4.96 27.31
CA MET A 654 15.34 6.29 27.69
C MET A 654 14.13 6.26 28.62
N ILE A 655 13.10 5.47 28.29
CA ILE A 655 11.88 5.36 29.09
C ILE A 655 12.16 4.68 30.42
N THR A 656 12.94 3.61 30.44
CA THR A 656 13.25 2.89 31.69
C THR A 656 14.00 3.83 32.64
N ILE A 657 15.03 4.53 32.15
CA ILE A 657 15.79 5.50 32.95
C ILE A 657 14.88 6.64 33.45
N SER A 658 14.07 7.24 32.56
CA SER A 658 13.15 8.33 32.90
C SER A 658 12.10 7.91 33.93
N ALA A 659 11.49 6.74 33.74
CA ALA A 659 10.51 6.19 34.67
C ALA A 659 11.13 5.93 36.04
N PHE A 660 12.33 5.34 36.11
CA PHE A 660 13.02 5.13 37.38
C PHE A 660 13.49 6.43 38.03
N TYR A 661 13.87 7.45 37.25
CA TYR A 661 14.14 8.79 37.78
C TYR A 661 12.88 9.42 38.39
N SER A 662 11.73 9.29 37.73
CA SER A 662 10.44 9.73 38.28
C SER A 662 10.08 8.97 39.56
N LEU A 663 10.34 7.66 39.62
CA LEU A 663 10.11 6.84 40.82
C LEU A 663 10.97 7.28 42.02
N GLN A 664 12.17 7.84 41.79
CA GLN A 664 13.04 8.34 42.86
C GLN A 664 12.46 9.54 43.60
N LYS A 665 11.60 10.34 42.96
CA LYS A 665 10.94 11.48 43.60
C LYS A 665 9.87 11.07 44.62
N THR A 666 9.47 9.79 44.62
CA THR A 666 8.46 9.26 45.55
C THR A 666 9.10 8.34 46.61
N PRO A 667 9.01 8.67 47.92
CA PRO A 667 9.46 7.83 49.02
C PRO A 667 8.98 6.38 48.92
N LEU A 668 9.77 5.42 49.43
CA LEU A 668 9.42 4.00 49.38
C LEU A 668 8.08 3.70 50.10
N VAL A 669 7.89 4.30 51.27
CA VAL A 669 6.67 4.15 52.08
C VAL A 669 5.47 4.67 51.30
N GLU A 670 5.61 5.80 50.62
CA GLU A 670 4.56 6.34 49.76
C GLU A 670 4.27 5.37 48.62
N ARG A 671 5.29 4.86 47.92
CA ARG A 671 5.09 3.87 46.82
C ARG A 671 4.43 2.57 47.27
N LEU A 672 4.67 2.11 48.50
CA LEU A 672 3.98 0.97 49.10
C LEU A 672 2.54 1.32 49.51
N ARG A 673 2.35 2.57 49.94
CA ARG A 673 1.08 3.15 50.36
C ARG A 673 0.21 3.60 49.19
N ILE A 674 0.75 3.80 47.96
CA ILE A 674 0.01 4.23 46.75
C ILE A 674 -1.21 3.32 46.59
N VAL A 675 -2.27 3.85 47.17
CA VAL A 675 -3.66 3.49 47.23
C VAL A 675 -4.25 4.89 47.24
N ASP A 676 -4.37 5.48 46.07
CA ASP A 676 -5.15 6.70 45.88
C ASP A 676 -5.78 6.74 44.49
#